data_AF-A0A1G8QG93-F1
#
_entry.id   AF-A0A1G8QG93-F1
#
_cell.length_a   1.000
_cell.length_b   1.000
_cell.length_c   1.000
_cell.angle_alpha   90.00
_cell.angle_beta   90.00
_cell.angle_gamma   90.00
#
_symmetry.space_group_name_H-M   'P 1'
#
loop_
_entity.id
_entity.type
_entity.pdbx_description
1 polymer ?
#
loop_
_entity_poly.entity_id
_entity_poly.type
_entity_poly.pdbx_seq_one_letter_code
_entity_poly.pdbx_strand_id
1 'polypeptide(L)'
;MNTGSHMNKGRFALLTLSFFAFIFAGCQKFITEMPVKDIGRADQPMLLNGVEDGMPIGIYIAPPFEFTTNLQYGAISEANIDVIQDIAGWISPVDKLTMLDMADSHGLKMVVADNRVNGTNADITAMVNTYINHPALAGYYVKDEPTVSQLQDAANRYQKLLTLDNNHDPHVNLFPSYATGALGSINYELDYVENWIQKVVAANLRYLAMDNYPFLLNGTFRDVPYFHDLDVIRRVGLKYNIKTSGYLQSIGNSTDLRRPNANELRYSAYSHLAYGIKKPVWFSYWTPTGGAETFTNGIIDAAGNKTDLYIPFKALNFEMKQLGKTLVKLNANAVYHTGTTIPTGTVRPAANFIWQAQNAAQSMIITQFIDPLAGKEYIMVVNKSFTASNTFSFTTANQVSNVKVISKVTGLEEATNFAVASHSLSDTFLPGEGKLYVLEKAAYTTTVSTFAGSGITGFVNGQGTAAKFNFVTNAGITTDNNGNAYVADINNHCIRKITPAGLVSTFAGNPGVAGNVNGVGTAALFDHPSAVVADANNNIYVADTWNWALRKITPTGTVTTILGWVIPFPQGITIDKNTGKFYLVSALPSASNNKLFEVSPAGAMTTRTLSVPVISGGIAMDSQGNLVIADNGSSNVYKVNTSNWSVTQIAGLAGTTGQADGVGLSARFEHPWGIAVDASDNIYVAGCGHLFDAPTIAPDASNIRRIEAGTNKVTTIAGTAVQGYLDGSGTVAKFTVPTGITVAPGGTIYIVDKANHRIRKIVSP
;
A
#
# COMPACT_ATOMS: atom_id res chain seq x y z
N MET A 1 -50.19 56.41 -7.96
CA MET A 1 -50.65 57.46 -7.02
C MET A 1 -49.62 57.54 -5.90
N ASN A 2 -49.09 58.76 -5.71
CA ASN A 2 -48.40 59.33 -4.54
C ASN A 2 -48.70 58.64 -3.19
N THR A 3 -47.88 58.60 -2.14
CA THR A 3 -46.63 59.24 -1.65
C THR A 3 -46.44 58.58 -0.27
N GLY A 4 -45.26 58.16 0.19
CA GLY A 4 -44.21 59.02 0.74
C GLY A 4 -43.95 58.72 2.24
N SER A 5 -42.66 58.62 2.60
CA SER A 5 -42.02 58.82 3.93
C SER A 5 -42.42 57.98 5.15
N HIS A 6 -41.60 57.74 6.18
CA HIS A 6 -40.16 57.56 6.40
C HIS A 6 -40.05 57.05 7.86
N MET A 7 -38.89 56.46 8.19
CA MET A 7 -38.27 56.32 9.52
C MET A 7 -38.70 55.21 10.50
N ASN A 8 -37.83 54.21 10.60
CA ASN A 8 -36.88 53.97 11.71
C ASN A 8 -37.38 53.62 13.14
N LYS A 9 -36.65 52.62 13.71
CA LYS A 9 -36.44 52.26 15.12
C LYS A 9 -37.50 51.40 15.83
N GLY A 10 -37.10 50.14 16.06
CA GLY A 10 -36.91 49.65 17.42
C GLY A 10 -37.92 48.62 17.96
N ARG A 11 -37.32 47.57 18.55
CA ARG A 11 -37.85 46.64 19.57
C ARG A 11 -38.76 45.49 19.10
N PHE A 12 -38.24 44.27 19.23
CA PHE A 12 -38.79 43.35 20.22
C PHE A 12 -37.65 42.79 21.09
N ALA A 13 -37.79 43.02 22.39
CA ALA A 13 -36.96 42.58 23.51
C ALA A 13 -37.31 41.11 23.83
N LEU A 14 -36.33 40.22 24.08
CA LEU A 14 -35.58 40.01 25.32
C LEU A 14 -36.38 39.22 26.37
N LEU A 15 -36.00 37.95 26.57
CA LEU A 15 -36.21 37.19 27.80
C LEU A 15 -34.83 36.90 28.43
N THR A 16 -34.54 37.72 29.44
CA THR A 16 -33.86 37.40 30.71
C THR A 16 -32.46 36.78 30.71
N LEU A 17 -31.48 37.67 30.94
CA LEU A 17 -30.29 37.42 31.76
C LEU A 17 -30.65 37.48 33.25
N SER A 18 -30.03 36.61 34.04
CA SER A 18 -29.73 36.71 35.48
C SER A 18 -28.92 35.44 35.81
N PHE A 19 -27.71 35.41 36.36
CA PHE A 19 -26.99 36.30 37.26
C PHE A 19 -25.50 35.84 37.24
N PHE A 20 -24.54 36.76 37.32
CA PHE A 20 -23.11 36.45 37.45
C PHE A 20 -22.74 36.24 38.94
N ALA A 21 -21.75 35.37 39.17
CA ALA A 21 -20.85 35.26 40.34
C ALA A 21 -21.30 34.44 41.58
N PHE A 22 -20.29 33.78 42.19
CA PHE A 22 -20.29 32.80 43.31
C PHE A 22 -20.75 31.40 42.87
N ILE A 23 -19.92 30.35 42.79
CA ILE A 23 -18.94 29.83 43.76
C ILE A 23 -17.83 29.06 43.01
N PHE A 24 -16.59 29.56 43.12
CA PHE A 24 -15.37 28.76 42.98
C PHE A 24 -15.04 28.26 44.40
N ALA A 25 -15.56 27.09 44.80
CA ALA A 25 -15.11 26.29 45.94
C ALA A 25 -16.03 25.06 46.09
N GLY A 26 -15.47 23.86 45.94
CA GLY A 26 -16.11 22.63 46.43
C GLY A 26 -16.57 21.66 45.36
N CYS A 27 -15.62 21.01 44.68
CA CYS A 27 -15.56 19.54 44.63
C CYS A 27 -14.27 19.10 43.93
N GLN A 28 -13.15 19.40 44.58
CA GLN A 28 -11.87 18.77 44.32
C GLN A 28 -11.75 17.61 45.31
N LYS A 29 -12.43 16.50 45.03
CA LYS A 29 -12.18 15.18 45.62
C LYS A 29 -13.10 14.15 44.96
N PHE A 30 -12.47 13.24 44.22
CA PHE A 30 -12.89 11.95 43.67
C PHE A 30 -12.41 11.80 42.22
N ILE A 31 -11.09 11.91 42.05
CA ILE A 31 -10.35 11.30 40.94
C ILE A 31 -9.28 10.43 41.60
N THR A 32 -9.67 9.22 41.98
CA THR A 32 -8.77 8.08 42.21
C THR A 32 -9.67 6.85 42.26
N GLU A 33 -9.34 5.86 41.42
CA GLU A 33 -9.85 4.49 41.42
C GLU A 33 -11.22 4.22 40.77
N MET A 34 -11.26 4.25 39.44
CA MET A 34 -12.05 3.28 38.67
C MET A 34 -11.22 2.85 37.44
N PRO A 35 -10.96 1.55 37.23
CA PRO A 35 -10.29 1.10 36.01
C PRO A 35 -11.28 1.24 34.85
N VAL A 36 -10.98 2.15 33.94
CA VAL A 36 -11.66 2.22 32.64
C VAL A 36 -11.37 0.90 31.93
N LYS A 37 -12.41 0.09 31.75
CA LYS A 37 -12.36 -1.09 30.90
C LYS A 37 -12.15 -0.59 29.47
N ASP A 38 -10.94 -0.81 28.95
CA ASP A 38 -10.58 -0.51 27.55
C ASP A 38 -11.54 -1.27 26.62
N ILE A 39 -12.51 -0.55 26.06
CA ILE A 39 -13.29 -1.01 24.91
C ILE A 39 -12.73 -0.26 23.70
N GLY A 40 -11.53 -0.65 23.29
CA GLY A 40 -10.82 -0.01 22.20
C GLY A 40 -9.48 -0.67 21.91
N ARG A 41 -9.48 -1.72 21.08
CA ARG A 41 -8.30 -2.15 20.31
C ARG A 41 -8.71 -3.16 19.23
N ALA A 42 -9.09 -2.65 18.07
CA ALA A 42 -9.22 -3.46 16.84
C ALA A 42 -7.95 -3.42 15.97
N ASP A 43 -6.98 -2.55 16.28
CA ASP A 43 -5.89 -2.21 15.35
C ASP A 43 -4.48 -2.48 15.91
N GLN A 44 -4.31 -3.48 16.77
CA GLN A 44 -3.00 -3.96 17.20
C GLN A 44 -2.92 -5.48 17.02
N PRO A 45 -1.90 -6.03 16.33
CA PRO A 45 -1.73 -7.47 16.26
C PRO A 45 -1.51 -8.00 17.68
N MET A 46 -2.35 -8.97 18.08
CA MET A 46 -2.16 -9.67 19.36
C MET A 46 -0.80 -10.37 19.34
N LEU A 47 0.12 -9.85 20.14
CA LEU A 47 1.38 -10.50 20.45
C LEU A 47 1.06 -11.76 21.27
N LEU A 48 1.66 -12.89 20.93
CA LEU A 48 1.80 -14.00 21.87
C LEU A 48 2.56 -13.42 23.07
N ASN A 49 1.89 -13.33 24.22
CA ASN A 49 2.53 -12.91 25.45
C ASN A 49 3.73 -13.82 25.71
N GLY A 50 4.94 -13.26 25.75
CA GLY A 50 6.16 -13.97 26.16
C GLY A 50 7.13 -14.42 25.06
N VAL A 51 6.89 -14.10 23.77
CA VAL A 51 7.92 -14.20 22.71
C VAL A 51 8.20 -12.80 22.20
N GLU A 52 9.19 -12.12 22.80
CA GLU A 52 9.67 -10.81 22.37
C GLU A 52 10.03 -10.83 20.86
N ASP A 53 9.54 -9.84 20.10
CA ASP A 53 10.06 -9.26 18.83
C ASP A 53 10.70 -10.16 17.73
N GLY A 54 10.61 -11.49 17.85
CA GLY A 54 11.38 -12.46 17.09
C GLY A 54 10.52 -13.40 16.22
N MET A 55 11.20 -14.06 15.29
CA MET A 55 10.61 -15.08 14.42
C MET A 55 10.85 -16.47 15.04
N PRO A 56 9.84 -17.10 15.67
CA PRO A 56 10.03 -18.38 16.35
C PRO A 56 10.33 -19.50 15.34
N ILE A 57 11.25 -20.38 15.69
CA ILE A 57 11.59 -21.57 14.89
C ILE A 57 11.12 -22.82 15.63
N GLY A 58 10.32 -23.63 14.95
CA GLY A 58 9.74 -24.85 15.47
C GLY A 58 10.43 -26.12 14.97
N ILE A 59 10.18 -27.22 15.68
CA ILE A 59 10.43 -28.58 15.20
C ILE A 59 9.16 -29.41 15.30
N TYR A 60 8.92 -30.27 14.32
CA TYR A 60 7.91 -31.31 14.35
C TYR A 60 8.55 -32.66 14.70
N ILE A 61 7.83 -33.48 15.45
CA ILE A 61 8.30 -34.75 16.04
C ILE A 61 9.45 -34.51 17.03
N ALA A 62 9.06 -34.32 18.29
CA ALA A 62 9.95 -34.22 19.45
C ALA A 62 10.70 -35.54 19.70
N PRO A 63 11.76 -35.52 20.55
CA PRO A 63 12.30 -36.75 21.11
C PRO A 63 11.19 -37.59 21.77
N PRO A 64 11.19 -38.92 21.61
CA PRO A 64 10.29 -39.82 22.34
C PRO A 64 10.43 -39.61 23.86
N PHE A 65 9.43 -40.07 24.63
CA PHE A 65 9.39 -39.82 26.06
C PHE A 65 10.64 -40.34 26.79
N GLU A 66 11.15 -41.51 26.40
CA GLU A 66 12.37 -42.11 26.95
C GLU A 66 13.63 -41.25 26.73
N PHE A 67 13.56 -40.26 25.83
CA PHE A 67 14.61 -39.29 25.53
C PHE A 67 14.35 -37.91 26.15
N THR A 68 13.40 -37.80 27.08
CA THR A 68 13.18 -36.59 27.91
C THR A 68 14.36 -36.40 28.88
N THR A 69 15.48 -35.92 28.34
CA THR A 69 16.76 -35.83 29.02
C THR A 69 17.45 -34.50 28.72
N ASN A 70 18.34 -34.08 29.62
CA ASN A 70 19.16 -32.89 29.43
C ASN A 70 19.99 -32.91 28.14
N LEU A 71 20.47 -34.09 27.74
CA LEU A 71 21.25 -34.23 26.51
C LEU A 71 20.42 -33.84 25.27
N GLN A 72 19.19 -34.33 25.16
CA GLN A 72 18.39 -34.15 23.96
C GLN A 72 17.72 -32.78 23.91
N TYR A 73 17.18 -32.30 25.03
CA TYR A 73 16.58 -30.97 25.09
C TYR A 73 17.63 -29.85 25.03
N GLY A 74 18.82 -30.08 25.62
CA GLY A 74 19.98 -29.22 25.42
C GLY A 74 20.40 -29.15 23.95
N ALA A 75 20.41 -30.28 23.23
CA ALA A 75 20.69 -30.29 21.79
C ALA A 75 19.65 -29.51 20.96
N ILE A 76 18.37 -29.51 21.35
CA ILE A 76 17.33 -28.70 20.69
C ILE A 76 17.59 -27.21 20.91
N SER A 77 17.83 -26.80 22.17
CA SER A 77 18.10 -25.41 22.55
C SER A 77 19.37 -24.88 21.87
N GLU A 78 20.46 -25.66 21.90
CA GLU A 78 21.70 -25.35 21.20
C GLU A 78 21.53 -25.16 19.69
N ALA A 79 20.52 -25.79 19.09
CA ALA A 79 20.22 -25.70 17.67
C ALA A 79 19.36 -24.48 17.30
N ASN A 80 19.19 -23.53 18.22
CA ASN A 80 18.40 -22.31 18.05
C ASN A 80 16.91 -22.57 17.77
N ILE A 81 16.35 -23.63 18.34
CA ILE A 81 14.90 -23.90 18.30
C ILE A 81 14.22 -23.18 19.47
N ASP A 82 13.00 -22.70 19.23
CA ASP A 82 12.17 -22.04 20.23
C ASP A 82 11.00 -22.91 20.68
N VAL A 83 10.39 -23.64 19.74
CA VAL A 83 9.14 -24.37 19.97
C VAL A 83 9.24 -25.83 19.54
N ILE A 84 8.97 -26.74 20.47
CA ILE A 84 8.74 -28.15 20.20
C ILE A 84 7.27 -28.33 19.86
N GLN A 85 6.96 -28.82 18.65
CA GLN A 85 5.61 -29.22 18.30
C GLN A 85 5.47 -30.72 18.51
N ASP A 86 4.90 -31.08 19.66
CA ASP A 86 4.63 -32.45 20.01
C ASP A 86 3.32 -32.93 19.39
N ILE A 87 3.31 -34.21 19.04
CA ILE A 87 2.21 -34.91 18.36
C ILE A 87 1.82 -36.20 19.07
N ALA A 88 2.54 -36.59 20.13
CA ALA A 88 2.34 -37.84 20.83
C ALA A 88 1.19 -37.73 21.84
N GLY A 89 -0.04 -37.77 21.33
CA GLY A 89 -1.28 -37.68 22.12
C GLY A 89 -1.53 -38.89 23.04
N TRP A 90 -0.75 -39.97 22.89
CA TRP A 90 -0.81 -41.18 23.72
C TRP A 90 0.08 -41.12 24.98
N ILE A 91 0.94 -40.11 25.11
CA ILE A 91 1.74 -39.91 26.33
C ILE A 91 0.82 -39.41 27.45
N SER A 92 0.99 -39.94 28.66
CA SER A 92 0.14 -39.58 29.80
C SER A 92 0.29 -38.10 30.16
N PRO A 93 -0.73 -37.45 30.75
CA PRO A 93 -0.61 -36.04 31.16
C PRO A 93 0.52 -35.76 32.16
N VAL A 94 0.84 -36.72 33.04
CA VAL A 94 1.94 -36.61 34.01
C VAL A 94 3.30 -36.62 33.30
N ASP A 95 3.47 -37.54 32.36
CA ASP A 95 4.69 -37.63 31.55
C ASP A 95 4.84 -36.40 30.64
N LYS A 96 3.72 -35.85 30.16
CA LYS A 96 3.70 -34.62 29.37
C LYS A 96 4.15 -33.40 30.17
N LEU A 97 3.73 -33.31 31.44
CA LEU A 97 4.23 -32.29 32.37
C LEU A 97 5.75 -32.44 32.59
N THR A 98 6.25 -33.67 32.68
CA THR A 98 7.71 -33.92 32.77
C THR A 98 8.46 -33.43 31.52
N MET A 99 7.88 -33.63 30.32
CA MET A 99 8.44 -33.10 29.07
C MET A 99 8.43 -31.56 29.04
N LEU A 100 7.37 -30.95 29.56
CA LEU A 100 7.24 -29.49 29.68
C LEU A 100 8.25 -28.91 30.69
N ASP A 101 8.47 -29.56 31.84
CA ASP A 101 9.51 -29.18 32.81
C ASP A 101 10.90 -29.22 32.16
N MET A 102 11.17 -30.27 31.37
CA MET A 102 12.42 -30.40 30.62
C MET A 102 12.56 -29.29 29.56
N ALA A 103 11.49 -28.96 28.83
CA ALA A 103 11.49 -27.85 27.89
C ALA A 103 11.81 -26.51 28.58
N ASP A 104 11.15 -26.23 29.71
CA ASP A 104 11.35 -24.99 30.46
C ASP A 104 12.80 -24.83 30.93
N SER A 105 13.40 -25.92 31.44
CA SER A 105 14.79 -25.93 31.92
C SER A 105 15.83 -25.60 30.83
N HIS A 106 15.47 -25.70 29.56
CA HIS A 106 16.32 -25.38 28.40
C HIS A 106 15.84 -24.14 27.61
N GLY A 107 14.88 -23.39 28.16
CA GLY A 107 14.33 -22.18 27.52
C GLY A 107 13.47 -22.46 26.29
N LEU A 108 12.93 -23.68 26.17
CA LEU A 108 12.10 -24.12 25.06
C LEU A 108 10.61 -24.00 25.44
N LYS A 109 9.77 -23.75 24.44
CA LYS A 109 8.32 -23.87 24.57
C LYS A 109 7.83 -25.14 23.87
N MET A 110 6.64 -25.60 24.23
CA MET A 110 6.06 -26.82 23.66
C MET A 110 4.56 -26.66 23.36
N VAL A 111 4.17 -27.01 22.14
CA VAL A 111 2.78 -27.26 21.77
C VAL A 111 2.46 -28.69 22.18
N VAL A 112 1.49 -28.88 23.06
CA VAL A 112 1.18 -30.17 23.68
C VAL A 112 0.15 -30.94 22.87
N ALA A 113 0.43 -32.20 22.55
CA ALA A 113 -0.58 -33.15 22.07
C ALA A 113 -1.17 -33.97 23.21
N ASP A 114 -2.49 -34.00 23.28
CA ASP A 114 -3.27 -34.74 24.28
C ASP A 114 -4.62 -35.16 23.68
N ASN A 115 -4.95 -36.45 23.77
CA ASN A 115 -6.15 -37.00 23.13
C ASN A 115 -7.47 -36.40 23.64
N ARG A 116 -7.50 -35.78 24.82
CA ARG A 116 -8.66 -35.08 25.36
C ARG A 116 -9.13 -33.93 24.46
N VAL A 117 -8.27 -33.39 23.58
CA VAL A 117 -8.65 -32.39 22.57
C VAL A 117 -9.73 -32.92 21.60
N ASN A 118 -9.81 -34.24 21.40
CA ASN A 118 -10.80 -34.89 20.54
C ASN A 118 -12.06 -35.33 21.32
N GLY A 119 -12.11 -35.08 22.63
CA GLY A 119 -13.19 -35.51 23.52
C GLY A 119 -14.35 -34.51 23.60
N THR A 120 -15.10 -34.60 24.70
CA THR A 120 -16.18 -33.66 25.03
C THR A 120 -15.64 -32.30 25.44
N ASN A 121 -16.52 -31.30 25.56
CA ASN A 121 -16.15 -29.99 26.12
C ASN A 121 -15.55 -30.09 27.53
N ALA A 122 -15.97 -31.08 28.33
CA ALA A 122 -15.40 -31.32 29.65
C ALA A 122 -13.96 -31.85 29.56
N ASP A 123 -13.68 -32.73 28.60
CA ASP A 123 -12.34 -33.26 28.35
C ASP A 123 -11.37 -32.16 27.91
N ILE A 124 -11.79 -31.30 26.96
CA ILE A 124 -10.98 -30.15 26.52
C ILE A 124 -10.71 -29.20 27.68
N THR A 125 -11.70 -28.95 28.54
CA THR A 125 -11.54 -28.09 29.73
C THR A 125 -10.56 -28.71 30.73
N ALA A 126 -10.67 -30.02 30.98
CA ALA A 126 -9.74 -30.74 31.84
C ALA A 126 -8.31 -30.73 31.28
N MET A 127 -8.15 -30.86 29.97
CA MET A 127 -6.86 -30.74 29.29
C MET A 127 -6.25 -29.35 29.49
N VAL A 128 -6.99 -28.28 29.19
CA VAL A 128 -6.51 -26.90 29.37
C VAL A 128 -6.08 -26.66 30.82
N ASN A 129 -6.92 -27.01 31.79
CA ASN A 129 -6.62 -26.87 33.22
C ASN A 129 -5.35 -27.64 33.65
N THR A 130 -4.98 -28.71 32.93
CA THR A 130 -3.76 -29.47 33.22
C THR A 130 -2.50 -28.66 32.92
N TYR A 131 -2.50 -27.89 31.82
CA TYR A 131 -1.28 -27.32 31.26
C TYR A 131 -1.20 -25.80 31.28
N ILE A 132 -2.34 -25.08 31.36
CA ILE A 132 -2.45 -23.63 31.12
C ILE A 132 -1.47 -22.77 31.94
N ASN A 133 -1.12 -23.21 33.15
CA ASN A 133 -0.23 -22.47 34.04
C ASN A 133 1.25 -22.87 33.88
N HIS A 134 1.58 -23.81 32.99
CA HIS A 134 2.95 -24.27 32.81
C HIS A 134 3.75 -23.24 32.00
N PRO A 135 4.91 -22.76 32.49
CA PRO A 135 5.68 -21.71 31.83
C PRO A 135 6.14 -22.07 30.42
N ALA A 136 6.50 -23.33 30.16
CA ALA A 136 6.88 -23.80 28.82
C ALA A 136 5.72 -24.08 27.84
N LEU A 137 4.45 -23.89 28.23
CA LEU A 137 3.35 -24.11 27.28
C LEU A 137 3.41 -23.07 26.15
N ALA A 138 3.41 -23.52 24.90
CA ALA A 138 3.21 -22.66 23.72
C ALA A 138 1.79 -22.76 23.16
N GLY A 139 1.12 -23.90 23.36
CA GLY A 139 -0.12 -24.19 22.66
C GLY A 139 -0.61 -25.61 22.82
N TYR A 140 -1.70 -25.90 22.12
CA TYR A 140 -2.37 -27.20 22.12
C TYR A 140 -2.45 -27.71 20.70
N TYR A 141 -1.98 -28.93 20.46
CA TYR A 141 -2.08 -29.59 19.17
C TYR A 141 -3.54 -30.01 18.91
N VAL A 142 -4.17 -29.43 17.89
CA VAL A 142 -5.58 -29.70 17.57
C VAL A 142 -5.69 -30.79 16.52
N LYS A 143 -5.04 -30.59 15.38
CA LYS A 143 -5.21 -31.49 14.22
C LYS A 143 -4.09 -31.33 13.20
N ASP A 144 -3.56 -32.47 12.75
CA ASP A 144 -2.82 -32.55 11.50
C ASP A 144 -3.79 -32.66 10.34
N GLU A 145 -3.51 -31.88 9.30
CA GLU A 145 -4.03 -32.04 7.95
C GLU A 145 -5.53 -32.43 7.91
N PRO A 146 -6.43 -31.56 8.39
CA PRO A 146 -7.87 -31.85 8.33
C PRO A 146 -8.33 -31.92 6.87
N THR A 147 -9.11 -32.93 6.51
CA THR A 147 -9.80 -32.94 5.21
C THR A 147 -10.83 -31.80 5.16
N VAL A 148 -11.36 -31.49 3.96
CA VAL A 148 -12.40 -30.46 3.79
C VAL A 148 -13.60 -30.68 4.72
N SER A 149 -14.04 -31.93 4.89
CA SER A 149 -15.15 -32.28 5.79
C SER A 149 -14.82 -32.16 7.27
N GLN A 150 -13.53 -32.22 7.63
CA GLN A 150 -13.06 -32.10 9.02
C GLN A 150 -12.77 -30.66 9.44
N LEU A 151 -12.68 -29.70 8.51
CA LEU A 151 -12.36 -28.31 8.83
C LEU A 151 -13.30 -27.68 9.86
N GLN A 152 -14.60 -27.99 9.81
CA GLN A 152 -15.56 -27.44 10.78
C GLN A 152 -15.32 -27.96 12.19
N ASP A 153 -15.05 -29.26 12.32
CA ASP A 153 -14.77 -29.88 13.60
C ASP A 153 -13.45 -29.36 14.20
N ALA A 154 -12.40 -29.24 13.39
CA ALA A 154 -11.14 -28.63 13.81
C ALA A 154 -11.32 -27.18 14.25
N ALA A 155 -12.13 -26.39 13.53
CA ALA A 155 -12.41 -24.99 13.88
C ALA A 155 -13.19 -24.85 15.19
N ASN A 156 -14.18 -25.73 15.44
CA ASN A 156 -14.93 -25.74 16.69
C ASN A 156 -13.99 -25.97 17.89
N ARG A 157 -13.04 -26.91 17.76
CA ARG A 157 -12.02 -27.18 18.79
C ARG A 157 -11.04 -26.03 18.96
N TYR A 158 -10.59 -25.44 17.86
CA TYR A 158 -9.75 -24.24 17.87
C TYR A 158 -10.40 -23.12 18.68
N GLN A 159 -11.65 -22.79 18.36
CA GLN A 159 -12.40 -21.72 19.02
C GLN A 159 -12.65 -22.06 20.50
N LYS A 160 -12.97 -23.33 20.81
CA LYS A 160 -13.15 -23.77 22.20
C LYS A 160 -11.88 -23.55 23.01
N LEU A 161 -10.71 -23.86 22.47
CA LEU A 161 -9.43 -23.61 23.13
C LEU A 161 -9.23 -22.12 23.38
N LEU A 162 -9.47 -21.25 22.39
CA LEU A 162 -9.37 -19.80 22.60
C LEU A 162 -10.32 -19.27 23.70
N THR A 163 -11.51 -19.85 23.86
CA THR A 163 -12.42 -19.45 24.96
C THR A 163 -11.90 -19.82 26.34
N LEU A 164 -11.10 -20.89 26.45
CA LEU A 164 -10.55 -21.38 27.71
C LEU A 164 -9.16 -20.79 27.99
N ASP A 165 -8.37 -20.60 26.94
CA ASP A 165 -7.01 -20.11 26.96
C ASP A 165 -6.72 -19.34 25.67
N ASN A 166 -6.84 -18.02 25.74
CA ASN A 166 -6.57 -17.15 24.61
C ASN A 166 -5.08 -16.78 24.49
N ASN A 167 -4.22 -17.18 25.45
CA ASN A 167 -2.81 -16.77 25.46
C ASN A 167 -1.92 -17.73 24.68
N HIS A 168 -2.34 -18.98 24.50
CA HIS A 168 -1.56 -20.02 23.83
C HIS A 168 -2.17 -20.42 22.47
N ASP A 169 -1.34 -20.99 21.59
CA ASP A 169 -1.67 -21.28 20.19
C ASP A 169 -2.47 -22.61 20.06
N PRO A 170 -3.75 -22.60 19.65
CA PRO A 170 -4.40 -23.81 19.17
C PRO A 170 -3.80 -24.14 17.80
N HIS A 171 -3.01 -25.20 17.70
CA HIS A 171 -2.22 -25.46 16.51
C HIS A 171 -2.93 -26.42 15.56
N VAL A 172 -3.12 -25.98 14.31
CA VAL A 172 -3.62 -26.80 13.20
C VAL A 172 -2.65 -26.67 12.04
N ASN A 173 -2.32 -27.81 11.43
CA ASN A 173 -1.53 -27.90 10.23
C ASN A 173 -2.44 -28.21 9.03
N LEU A 174 -2.29 -27.51 7.90
CA LEU A 174 -3.09 -27.74 6.70
C LEU A 174 -2.35 -28.59 5.67
N PHE A 175 -3.11 -29.36 4.89
CA PHE A 175 -2.57 -30.08 3.72
C PHE A 175 -2.01 -29.13 2.66
N PRO A 176 -0.94 -29.52 1.94
CA PRO A 176 -0.56 -28.92 0.66
C PRO A 176 -1.55 -29.27 -0.45
N SER A 177 -1.54 -28.51 -1.55
CA SER A 177 -2.50 -28.72 -2.65
C SER A 177 -2.29 -30.02 -3.41
N TYR A 178 -1.08 -30.59 -3.36
CA TYR A 178 -0.79 -31.89 -3.98
C TYR A 178 -1.40 -33.09 -3.23
N ALA A 179 -1.98 -32.89 -2.04
CA ALA A 179 -2.70 -33.93 -1.29
C ALA A 179 -4.11 -34.20 -1.86
N THR A 180 -4.24 -34.29 -3.19
CA THR A 180 -5.52 -34.37 -3.92
C THR A 180 -6.36 -35.59 -3.55
N GLY A 181 -5.74 -36.69 -3.07
CA GLY A 181 -6.49 -37.83 -2.55
C GLY A 181 -7.29 -37.49 -1.28
N ALA A 182 -6.73 -36.69 -0.38
CA ALA A 182 -7.37 -36.27 0.87
C ALA A 182 -8.27 -35.04 0.71
N LEU A 183 -7.92 -34.15 -0.23
CA LEU A 183 -8.66 -32.92 -0.51
C LEU A 183 -9.75 -33.08 -1.59
N GLY A 184 -9.66 -34.10 -2.44
CA GLY A 184 -10.46 -34.23 -3.64
C GLY A 184 -10.08 -33.20 -4.71
N SER A 185 -10.98 -33.02 -5.69
CA SER A 185 -10.84 -31.99 -6.73
C SER A 185 -11.48 -30.69 -6.27
N ILE A 186 -10.70 -29.81 -5.67
CA ILE A 186 -11.17 -28.53 -5.10
C ILE A 186 -10.33 -27.34 -5.58
N ASN A 187 -10.84 -26.13 -5.45
CA ASN A 187 -10.03 -24.93 -5.50
C ASN A 187 -9.27 -24.79 -4.18
N TYR A 188 -7.96 -25.05 -4.20
CA TYR A 188 -7.14 -25.07 -2.99
C TYR A 188 -7.20 -23.77 -2.18
N GLU A 189 -7.16 -22.61 -2.84
CA GLU A 189 -7.21 -21.32 -2.15
C GLU A 189 -8.58 -21.06 -1.53
N LEU A 190 -9.66 -21.17 -2.32
CA LEU A 190 -10.99 -20.76 -1.89
C LEU A 190 -11.69 -21.83 -1.02
N ASP A 191 -11.66 -23.09 -1.46
CA ASP A 191 -12.46 -24.16 -0.85
C ASP A 191 -11.77 -24.78 0.37
N TYR A 192 -10.46 -24.57 0.53
CA TYR A 192 -9.67 -25.13 1.62
C TYR A 192 -9.04 -24.05 2.52
N VAL A 193 -8.11 -23.26 2.00
CA VAL A 193 -7.35 -22.29 2.82
C VAL A 193 -8.24 -21.16 3.34
N GLU A 194 -9.00 -20.48 2.47
CA GLU A 194 -9.93 -19.42 2.92
C GLU A 194 -11.11 -19.99 3.71
N ASN A 195 -11.60 -21.17 3.35
CA ASN A 195 -12.65 -21.86 4.11
C ASN A 195 -12.21 -22.15 5.56
N TRP A 196 -10.97 -22.59 5.78
CA TRP A 196 -10.40 -22.74 7.12
C TRP A 196 -10.43 -21.42 7.91
N ILE A 197 -9.96 -20.33 7.30
CA ILE A 197 -9.92 -19.01 7.93
C ILE A 197 -11.32 -18.52 8.28
N GLN A 198 -12.30 -18.71 7.39
CA GLN A 198 -13.69 -18.32 7.64
C GLN A 198 -14.29 -19.11 8.81
N LYS A 199 -13.99 -20.41 8.91
CA LYS A 199 -14.48 -21.26 9.99
C LYS A 199 -13.89 -20.89 11.35
N VAL A 200 -12.60 -20.57 11.41
CA VAL A 200 -11.94 -20.13 12.66
C VAL A 200 -12.28 -18.68 13.01
N VAL A 201 -12.60 -17.87 12.00
CA VAL A 201 -12.61 -16.39 11.98
C VAL A 201 -11.19 -15.84 11.93
N ALA A 202 -10.89 -15.00 10.93
CA ALA A 202 -9.54 -14.49 10.66
C ALA A 202 -8.86 -13.86 11.89
N ALA A 203 -9.59 -13.05 12.67
CA ALA A 203 -9.07 -12.39 13.86
C ALA A 203 -8.62 -13.36 14.98
N ASN A 204 -9.08 -14.61 14.94
CA ASN A 204 -8.77 -15.64 15.93
C ASN A 204 -7.55 -16.48 15.54
N LEU A 205 -7.22 -16.58 14.25
CA LEU A 205 -6.18 -17.49 13.76
C LEU A 205 -4.78 -16.92 14.06
N ARG A 206 -3.98 -17.66 14.84
CA ARG A 206 -2.62 -17.23 15.23
C ARG A 206 -1.62 -17.37 14.09
N TYR A 207 -1.62 -18.53 13.44
CA TYR A 207 -0.81 -18.84 12.28
C TYR A 207 -1.62 -19.58 11.23
N LEU A 208 -1.42 -19.23 9.96
CA LEU A 208 -1.82 -20.04 8.83
C LEU A 208 -0.65 -21.00 8.50
N ALA A 209 -0.76 -22.26 8.93
CA ALA A 209 0.30 -23.27 8.82
C ALA A 209 -0.01 -24.32 7.76
N MET A 210 1.02 -24.77 7.04
CA MET A 210 0.88 -25.75 5.96
C MET A 210 2.17 -26.56 5.74
N ASP A 211 2.01 -27.84 5.45
CA ASP A 211 3.09 -28.74 5.03
C ASP A 211 3.49 -28.51 3.57
N ASN A 212 4.80 -28.45 3.28
CA ASN A 212 5.26 -28.27 1.90
C ASN A 212 6.67 -28.82 1.65
N TYR A 213 6.76 -30.02 1.08
CA TYR A 213 8.01 -30.74 0.93
C TYR A 213 8.43 -30.87 -0.55
N PRO A 214 9.53 -30.25 -0.97
CA PRO A 214 9.85 -30.19 -2.40
C PRO A 214 10.87 -31.21 -2.91
N PHE A 215 11.61 -31.90 -2.03
CA PHE A 215 12.73 -32.77 -2.45
C PHE A 215 12.28 -34.23 -2.59
N LEU A 216 12.09 -34.65 -3.84
CA LEU A 216 11.47 -35.94 -4.16
C LEU A 216 12.48 -37.08 -4.27
N LEU A 217 12.03 -38.29 -3.94
CA LEU A 217 12.84 -39.51 -3.95
C LEU A 217 13.49 -39.81 -5.30
N ASN A 218 12.84 -39.45 -6.39
CA ASN A 218 13.34 -39.59 -7.76
C ASN A 218 14.44 -38.56 -8.13
N GLY A 219 14.86 -37.70 -7.19
CA GLY A 219 15.88 -36.67 -7.39
C GLY A 219 15.35 -35.35 -7.92
N THR A 220 14.08 -35.25 -8.33
CA THR A 220 13.51 -34.01 -8.85
C THR A 220 13.08 -33.05 -7.74
N PHE A 221 12.89 -31.79 -8.12
CA PHE A 221 12.31 -30.76 -7.27
C PHE A 221 10.85 -30.57 -7.67
N ARG A 222 9.93 -30.66 -6.71
CA ARG A 222 8.49 -30.41 -6.91
C ARG A 222 8.26 -28.91 -7.02
N ASP A 223 8.53 -28.29 -8.17
CA ASP A 223 8.29 -26.84 -8.35
C ASP A 223 6.80 -26.50 -8.36
N VAL A 224 5.98 -27.35 -8.98
CA VAL A 224 4.53 -27.32 -8.91
C VAL A 224 4.03 -28.45 -8.01
N PRO A 225 3.22 -28.17 -6.97
CA PRO A 225 2.67 -26.86 -6.61
C PRO A 225 3.46 -26.14 -5.49
N TYR A 226 4.72 -26.50 -5.19
CA TYR A 226 5.46 -25.90 -4.05
C TYR A 226 5.41 -24.38 -4.01
N PHE A 227 5.71 -23.70 -5.13
CA PHE A 227 5.63 -22.24 -5.19
C PHE A 227 4.21 -21.69 -5.28
N HIS A 228 3.28 -22.47 -5.83
CA HIS A 228 1.86 -22.12 -5.86
C HIS A 228 1.31 -22.08 -4.43
N ASP A 229 1.59 -23.11 -3.63
CA ASP A 229 1.12 -23.24 -2.25
C ASP A 229 1.72 -22.15 -1.37
N LEU A 230 3.03 -21.90 -1.48
CA LEU A 230 3.67 -20.77 -0.78
C LEU A 230 3.05 -19.42 -1.16
N ASP A 231 2.70 -19.22 -2.44
CA ASP A 231 2.06 -17.99 -2.89
C ASP A 231 0.62 -17.85 -2.37
N VAL A 232 -0.15 -18.93 -2.34
CA VAL A 232 -1.51 -18.95 -1.77
C VAL A 232 -1.44 -18.57 -0.29
N ILE A 233 -0.60 -19.25 0.50
CA ILE A 233 -0.44 -18.96 1.93
C ILE A 233 0.02 -17.51 2.15
N ARG A 234 0.96 -17.01 1.35
CA ARG A 234 1.40 -15.60 1.39
C ARG A 234 0.26 -14.63 1.11
N ARG A 235 -0.44 -14.77 -0.02
CA ARG A 235 -1.50 -13.83 -0.45
C ARG A 235 -2.67 -13.85 0.50
N VAL A 236 -3.12 -15.05 0.90
CA VAL A 236 -4.24 -15.21 1.83
C VAL A 236 -3.86 -14.68 3.22
N GLY A 237 -2.64 -14.98 3.70
CA GLY A 237 -2.12 -14.41 4.95
C GLY A 237 -2.12 -12.89 4.95
N LEU A 238 -1.66 -12.25 3.87
CA LEU A 238 -1.70 -10.79 3.73
C LEU A 238 -3.14 -10.25 3.64
N LYS A 239 -4.01 -10.89 2.87
CA LYS A 239 -5.42 -10.49 2.69
C LYS A 239 -6.17 -10.42 4.02
N TYR A 240 -5.90 -11.36 4.93
CA TYR A 240 -6.58 -11.47 6.22
C TYR A 240 -5.75 -10.99 7.41
N ASN A 241 -4.53 -10.44 7.17
CA ASN A 241 -3.59 -10.01 8.20
C ASN A 241 -3.23 -11.11 9.23
N ILE A 242 -2.92 -12.30 8.73
CA ILE A 242 -2.59 -13.49 9.52
C ILE A 242 -1.11 -13.85 9.30
N LYS A 243 -0.38 -14.14 10.39
CA LYS A 243 1.00 -14.62 10.30
C LYS A 243 1.03 -16.01 9.67
N THR A 244 2.05 -16.32 8.88
CA THR A 244 2.16 -17.60 8.18
C THR A 244 3.20 -18.50 8.82
N SER A 245 2.96 -19.81 8.77
CA SER A 245 3.85 -20.87 9.25
C SER A 245 4.02 -21.89 8.12
N GLY A 246 5.18 -22.53 8.03
CA GLY A 246 5.43 -23.49 6.96
C GLY A 246 6.41 -24.56 7.40
N TYR A 247 6.19 -25.80 6.95
CA TYR A 247 7.02 -26.93 7.34
C TYR A 247 8.12 -27.21 6.34
N LEU A 248 9.34 -27.32 6.85
CA LEU A 248 10.57 -27.45 6.09
C LEU A 248 11.05 -28.88 6.15
N GLN A 249 11.23 -29.49 4.98
CA GLN A 249 11.77 -30.83 4.86
C GLN A 249 13.22 -30.90 5.39
N SER A 250 13.49 -31.81 6.31
CA SER A 250 14.83 -32.16 6.81
C SER A 250 15.10 -33.67 6.83
N ILE A 251 14.11 -34.46 6.41
CA ILE A 251 14.14 -35.91 6.36
C ILE A 251 13.57 -36.39 5.02
N GLY A 252 13.90 -37.62 4.64
CA GLY A 252 13.26 -38.37 3.56
C GLY A 252 12.58 -39.64 4.08
N ASN A 253 11.78 -40.27 3.24
CA ASN A 253 11.00 -41.47 3.53
C ASN A 253 11.16 -42.54 2.43
N SER A 254 10.51 -43.69 2.61
CA SER A 254 10.52 -44.80 1.67
C SER A 254 9.53 -44.66 0.51
N THR A 255 8.74 -43.58 0.46
CA THR A 255 7.58 -43.43 -0.43
C THR A 255 7.82 -42.38 -1.52
N ASP A 256 8.09 -41.13 -1.16
CA ASP A 256 8.09 -40.01 -2.12
C ASP A 256 9.15 -38.92 -1.86
N LEU A 257 9.78 -38.89 -0.69
CA LEU A 257 10.73 -37.86 -0.27
C LEU A 257 12.16 -38.41 -0.10
N ARG A 258 13.16 -37.72 -0.67
CA ARG A 258 14.57 -38.00 -0.35
C ARG A 258 15.04 -37.13 0.80
N ARG A 259 16.09 -37.59 1.50
CA ARG A 259 16.77 -36.78 2.50
C ARG A 259 17.45 -35.57 1.84
N PRO A 260 17.16 -34.33 2.27
CA PRO A 260 17.85 -33.15 1.77
C PRO A 260 19.28 -33.08 2.31
N ASN A 261 20.19 -32.48 1.54
CA ASN A 261 21.52 -32.11 2.03
C ASN A 261 21.52 -30.69 2.66
N ALA A 262 22.66 -30.26 3.21
CA ALA A 262 22.78 -28.95 3.89
C ALA A 262 22.41 -27.73 3.00
N ASN A 263 22.73 -27.75 1.71
CA ASN A 263 22.37 -26.65 0.79
C ASN A 263 20.88 -26.64 0.48
N GLU A 264 20.24 -27.80 0.49
CA GLU A 264 18.79 -27.94 0.27
C GLU A 264 17.99 -27.54 1.51
N LEU A 265 18.50 -27.82 2.73
CA LEU A 265 17.97 -27.22 3.96
C LEU A 265 18.02 -25.69 3.87
N ARG A 266 19.17 -25.14 3.47
CA ARG A 266 19.36 -23.69 3.28
C ARG A 266 18.35 -23.13 2.28
N TYR A 267 18.23 -23.77 1.12
CA TYR A 267 17.28 -23.35 0.10
C TYR A 267 15.84 -23.35 0.60
N SER A 268 15.41 -24.44 1.26
CA SER A 268 14.07 -24.56 1.83
C SER A 268 13.79 -23.44 2.84
N ALA A 269 14.75 -23.13 3.71
CA ALA A 269 14.61 -22.02 4.64
C ALA A 269 14.44 -20.67 3.93
N TYR A 270 15.35 -20.33 3.03
CA TYR A 270 15.31 -19.03 2.36
C TYR A 270 14.16 -18.88 1.37
N SER A 271 13.67 -19.95 0.73
CA SER A 271 12.45 -19.88 -0.08
C SER A 271 11.20 -19.63 0.78
N HIS A 272 11.06 -20.28 1.93
CA HIS A 272 9.96 -19.99 2.87
C HIS A 272 10.04 -18.55 3.39
N LEU A 273 11.23 -18.07 3.78
CA LEU A 273 11.42 -16.69 4.21
C LEU A 273 11.09 -15.70 3.10
N ALA A 274 11.50 -15.95 1.85
CA ALA A 274 11.15 -15.13 0.70
C ALA A 274 9.64 -15.04 0.47
N TYR A 275 8.88 -16.10 0.73
CA TYR A 275 7.42 -16.07 0.67
C TYR A 275 6.75 -15.52 1.95
N GLY A 276 7.54 -14.99 2.89
CA GLY A 276 7.04 -14.26 4.05
C GLY A 276 6.63 -15.12 5.23
N ILE A 277 7.04 -16.40 5.28
CA ILE A 277 6.81 -17.28 6.43
C ILE A 277 7.40 -16.68 7.70
N LYS A 278 6.59 -16.65 8.78
CA LYS A 278 6.92 -16.04 10.08
C LYS A 278 7.19 -17.06 11.20
N LYS A 279 6.86 -18.33 10.97
CA LYS A 279 7.14 -19.44 11.88
C LYS A 279 7.60 -20.65 11.05
N PRO A 280 8.90 -20.77 10.74
CA PRO A 280 9.45 -21.97 10.10
C PRO A 280 9.39 -23.15 11.07
N VAL A 281 8.93 -24.33 10.63
CA VAL A 281 8.89 -25.56 11.45
C VAL A 281 9.58 -26.72 10.73
N TRP A 282 10.57 -27.36 11.34
CA TRP A 282 11.30 -28.45 10.66
C TRP A 282 10.61 -29.81 10.79
N PHE A 283 10.33 -30.46 9.65
CA PHE A 283 9.85 -31.83 9.52
C PHE A 283 10.98 -32.75 9.04
N SER A 284 11.58 -33.59 9.89
CA SER A 284 11.44 -33.65 11.34
C SER A 284 12.79 -33.51 12.05
N TYR A 285 12.75 -33.13 13.32
CA TYR A 285 13.97 -33.09 14.14
C TYR A 285 14.42 -34.49 14.54
N TRP A 286 13.53 -35.28 15.16
CA TRP A 286 13.79 -36.67 15.52
C TRP A 286 13.40 -37.63 14.39
N THR A 287 14.16 -38.71 14.22
CA THR A 287 13.86 -39.76 13.21
C THR A 287 12.76 -40.68 13.73
N PRO A 288 11.56 -40.70 13.11
CA PRO A 288 10.46 -41.55 13.55
C PRO A 288 10.76 -43.03 13.34
N THR A 289 10.25 -43.88 14.23
CA THR A 289 10.32 -45.35 14.10
C THR A 289 8.97 -45.99 14.39
N GLY A 290 8.79 -47.25 13.98
CA GLY A 290 7.60 -48.05 14.30
C GLY A 290 6.35 -47.77 13.48
N GLY A 291 6.41 -46.84 12.52
CA GLY A 291 5.34 -46.57 11.55
C GLY A 291 5.35 -47.50 10.34
N ALA A 292 4.30 -47.44 9.52
CA ALA A 292 4.24 -48.14 8.23
C ALA A 292 5.23 -47.57 7.21
N GLU A 293 5.61 -46.30 7.39
CA GLU A 293 6.61 -45.60 6.58
C GLU A 293 7.99 -45.69 7.23
N THR A 294 9.01 -45.98 6.42
CA THR A 294 10.41 -45.98 6.88
C THR A 294 11.07 -44.66 6.54
N PHE A 295 11.65 -44.01 7.54
CA PHE A 295 12.33 -42.73 7.36
C PHE A 295 13.86 -42.91 7.24
N THR A 296 14.47 -42.04 6.46
CA THR A 296 15.92 -41.78 6.52
C THR A 296 16.26 -41.05 7.83
N ASN A 297 17.55 -40.89 8.15
CA ASN A 297 17.94 -40.12 9.34
C ASN A 297 17.52 -38.64 9.22
N GLY A 298 16.87 -38.10 10.24
CA GLY A 298 16.60 -36.66 10.38
C GLY A 298 17.81 -35.88 10.90
N ILE A 299 17.54 -34.85 11.71
CA ILE A 299 18.57 -34.06 12.40
C ILE A 299 19.19 -34.86 13.56
N ILE A 300 18.37 -35.60 14.28
CA ILE A 300 18.75 -36.60 15.27
C ILE A 300 18.28 -37.98 14.78
N ASP A 301 19.15 -38.99 14.84
CA ASP A 301 18.80 -40.36 14.47
C ASP A 301 17.87 -41.02 15.50
N ALA A 302 17.35 -42.21 15.18
CA ALA A 302 16.42 -42.91 16.06
C ALA A 302 17.02 -43.32 17.42
N ALA A 303 18.34 -43.38 17.53
CA ALA A 303 19.06 -43.72 18.76
C ALA A 303 19.45 -42.48 19.59
N GLY A 304 19.11 -41.27 19.11
CA GLY A 304 19.41 -40.01 19.79
C GLY A 304 20.77 -39.41 19.46
N ASN A 305 21.44 -39.85 18.40
CA ASN A 305 22.71 -39.26 17.98
C ASN A 305 22.50 -38.11 16.99
N LYS A 306 23.32 -37.06 17.14
CA LYS A 306 23.41 -35.96 16.16
C LYS A 306 23.91 -36.51 14.81
N THR A 307 23.22 -36.16 13.73
CA THR A 307 23.61 -36.57 12.38
C THR A 307 24.53 -35.55 11.72
N ASP A 308 24.98 -35.83 10.50
CA ASP A 308 25.75 -34.92 9.65
C ASP A 308 25.03 -33.58 9.37
N LEU A 309 23.70 -33.54 9.51
CA LEU A 309 22.91 -32.33 9.29
C LEU A 309 22.79 -31.44 10.53
N TYR A 310 23.16 -31.90 11.73
CA TYR A 310 22.95 -31.12 12.95
C TYR A 310 23.70 -29.78 12.97
N ILE A 311 24.98 -29.78 12.56
CA ILE A 311 25.80 -28.55 12.50
C ILE A 311 25.24 -27.54 11.48
N PRO A 312 25.00 -27.89 10.21
CA PRO A 312 24.43 -26.94 9.25
C PRO A 312 23.01 -26.49 9.64
N PHE A 313 22.20 -27.37 10.24
CA PHE A 313 20.88 -27.04 10.78
C PHE A 313 20.95 -25.96 11.85
N LYS A 314 21.83 -26.13 12.85
CA LYS A 314 22.05 -25.15 13.92
C LYS A 314 22.48 -23.79 13.38
N ALA A 315 23.41 -23.77 12.43
CA ALA A 315 23.89 -22.53 11.80
C ALA A 315 22.77 -21.83 11.03
N LEU A 316 21.99 -22.57 10.25
CA LEU A 316 20.88 -22.03 9.47
C LEU A 316 19.79 -21.42 10.37
N ASN A 317 19.42 -22.08 11.48
CA ASN A 317 18.46 -21.54 12.43
C ASN A 317 18.96 -20.24 13.08
N PHE A 318 20.26 -20.15 13.37
CA PHE A 318 20.86 -18.90 13.85
C PHE A 318 20.70 -17.77 12.84
N GLU A 319 21.02 -18.01 11.56
CA GLU A 319 20.84 -17.02 10.48
C GLU A 319 19.38 -16.58 10.37
N MET A 320 18.45 -17.53 10.38
CA MET A 320 17.02 -17.26 10.35
C MET A 320 16.59 -16.37 11.51
N LYS A 321 17.07 -16.60 12.75
CA LYS A 321 16.79 -15.73 13.90
C LYS A 321 17.30 -14.31 13.70
N GLN A 322 18.51 -14.14 13.15
CA GLN A 322 19.06 -12.79 12.92
C GLN A 322 18.24 -12.02 11.89
N LEU A 323 17.87 -12.65 10.79
CA LEU A 323 17.00 -12.04 9.78
C LEU A 323 15.58 -11.82 10.30
N GLY A 324 15.09 -12.73 11.15
CA GLY A 324 13.77 -12.72 11.78
C GLY A 324 13.45 -11.44 12.55
N LYS A 325 14.45 -10.82 13.20
CA LYS A 325 14.34 -9.51 13.88
C LYS A 325 13.78 -8.41 12.99
N THR A 326 14.06 -8.50 11.68
CA THR A 326 13.53 -7.59 10.66
C THR A 326 12.33 -8.22 9.96
N LEU A 327 12.46 -9.43 9.44
CA LEU A 327 11.45 -10.09 8.59
C LEU A 327 10.09 -10.22 9.27
N VAL A 328 10.01 -10.40 10.58
CA VAL A 328 8.72 -10.54 11.29
C VAL A 328 7.82 -9.31 11.15
N LYS A 329 8.40 -8.14 10.85
CA LYS A 329 7.72 -6.84 10.69
C LYS A 329 7.31 -6.55 9.25
N LEU A 330 7.79 -7.35 8.29
CA LEU A 330 7.65 -7.05 6.86
C LEU A 330 6.54 -7.87 6.19
N ASN A 331 5.83 -7.25 5.26
CA ASN A 331 4.88 -7.93 4.37
C ASN A 331 5.58 -8.32 3.06
N ALA A 332 5.46 -9.59 2.64
CA ALA A 332 5.97 -10.07 1.35
C ALA A 332 5.03 -9.65 0.21
N ASN A 333 5.05 -8.37 -0.16
CA ASN A 333 4.08 -7.77 -1.08
C ASN A 333 4.09 -8.42 -2.48
N ALA A 334 5.27 -8.69 -3.03
CA ALA A 334 5.40 -9.32 -4.34
C ALA A 334 6.59 -10.29 -4.36
N VAL A 335 6.39 -11.46 -4.97
CA VAL A 335 7.44 -12.48 -5.15
C VAL A 335 7.60 -12.76 -6.63
N TYR A 336 8.82 -12.66 -7.13
CA TYR A 336 9.18 -12.85 -8.52
C TYR A 336 10.18 -13.98 -8.68
N HIS A 337 10.18 -14.60 -9.85
CA HIS A 337 11.17 -15.58 -10.26
C HIS A 337 11.90 -15.12 -11.52
N THR A 338 13.20 -15.43 -11.58
CA THR A 338 14.04 -15.26 -12.77
C THR A 338 14.66 -16.60 -13.16
N GLY A 339 15.34 -16.64 -14.31
CA GLY A 339 15.83 -17.87 -14.94
C GLY A 339 15.46 -17.93 -16.42
N THR A 340 16.08 -18.83 -17.17
CA THR A 340 15.68 -19.14 -18.56
C THR A 340 14.22 -19.58 -18.62
N THR A 341 13.78 -20.37 -17.64
CA THR A 341 12.37 -20.68 -17.34
C THR A 341 12.05 -20.26 -15.90
N ILE A 342 10.76 -20.10 -15.60
CA ILE A 342 10.27 -19.86 -14.24
C ILE A 342 9.20 -20.90 -13.88
N PRO A 343 9.00 -21.22 -12.60
CA PRO A 343 7.96 -22.16 -12.18
C PRO A 343 6.58 -21.70 -12.64
N THR A 344 5.73 -22.66 -13.04
CA THR A 344 4.37 -22.39 -13.48
C THR A 344 3.58 -21.63 -12.41
N GLY A 345 2.83 -20.61 -12.81
CA GLY A 345 2.03 -19.78 -11.90
C GLY A 345 2.81 -18.67 -11.18
N THR A 346 4.14 -18.61 -11.34
CA THR A 346 4.96 -17.50 -10.84
C THR A 346 5.14 -16.41 -11.90
N VAL A 347 5.59 -15.23 -11.48
CA VAL A 347 5.74 -14.05 -12.35
C VAL A 347 7.17 -13.53 -12.35
N ARG A 348 7.58 -12.91 -13.46
CA ARG A 348 8.87 -12.19 -13.56
C ARG A 348 8.74 -10.78 -12.98
N PRO A 349 9.85 -10.16 -12.55
CA PRO A 349 9.83 -8.74 -12.21
C PRO A 349 9.31 -7.90 -13.39
N ALA A 350 8.43 -6.94 -13.12
CA ALA A 350 7.98 -5.98 -14.12
C ALA A 350 9.13 -5.06 -14.54
N ALA A 351 9.09 -4.49 -15.76
CA ALA A 351 10.17 -3.64 -16.27
C ALA A 351 10.41 -2.38 -15.41
N ASN A 352 9.37 -1.86 -14.76
CA ASN A 352 9.43 -0.71 -13.86
C ASN A 352 9.67 -1.09 -12.39
N PHE A 353 9.87 -2.37 -12.08
CA PHE A 353 10.16 -2.80 -10.71
C PHE A 353 11.50 -2.23 -10.25
N ILE A 354 11.56 -1.79 -8.99
CA ILE A 354 12.67 -0.99 -8.44
C ILE A 354 14.01 -1.72 -8.45
N TRP A 355 14.03 -3.05 -8.55
CA TRP A 355 15.20 -3.89 -8.48
C TRP A 355 15.27 -4.85 -9.67
N GLN A 356 16.20 -4.61 -10.59
CA GLN A 356 16.35 -5.40 -11.80
C GLN A 356 17.63 -6.24 -11.75
N ALA A 357 17.53 -7.52 -12.08
CA ALA A 357 18.70 -8.33 -12.36
C ALA A 357 19.31 -7.92 -13.70
N GLN A 358 20.62 -7.66 -13.74
CA GLN A 358 21.32 -7.36 -15.00
C GLN A 358 21.33 -8.56 -15.96
N ASN A 359 21.23 -9.78 -15.43
CA ASN A 359 21.05 -10.99 -16.21
C ASN A 359 19.81 -11.77 -15.74
N ALA A 360 18.67 -11.53 -16.39
CA ALA A 360 17.40 -12.18 -16.06
C ALA A 360 17.38 -13.71 -16.33
N ALA A 361 18.39 -14.26 -17.03
CA ALA A 361 18.52 -15.70 -17.25
C ALA A 361 19.12 -16.45 -16.04
N GLN A 362 19.70 -15.74 -15.06
CA GLN A 362 20.13 -16.35 -13.81
C GLN A 362 18.92 -16.66 -12.92
N SER A 363 18.89 -17.85 -12.31
CA SER A 363 17.74 -18.36 -11.57
C SER A 363 17.72 -17.86 -10.13
N MET A 364 16.80 -16.95 -9.82
CA MET A 364 16.62 -16.36 -8.49
C MET A 364 15.15 -16.35 -8.07
N ILE A 365 14.91 -16.26 -6.76
CA ILE A 365 13.67 -15.71 -6.21
C ILE A 365 13.98 -14.27 -5.80
N ILE A 366 13.15 -13.31 -6.19
CA ILE A 366 13.28 -11.90 -5.81
C ILE A 366 11.97 -11.47 -5.15
N THR A 367 12.03 -11.08 -3.88
CA THR A 367 10.83 -10.66 -3.13
C THR A 367 10.93 -9.20 -2.74
N GLN A 368 9.88 -8.44 -3.01
CA GLN A 368 9.65 -7.13 -2.46
C GLN A 368 8.94 -7.26 -1.11
N PHE A 369 9.59 -6.75 -0.09
CA PHE A 369 9.06 -6.65 1.26
C PHE A 369 8.78 -5.18 1.61
N ILE A 370 7.66 -4.91 2.29
CA ILE A 370 7.32 -3.58 2.79
C ILE A 370 7.13 -3.66 4.30
N ASP A 371 7.77 -2.75 5.04
CA ASP A 371 7.38 -2.46 6.42
C ASP A 371 6.12 -1.59 6.40
N PRO A 372 4.95 -2.11 6.80
CA PRO A 372 3.70 -1.35 6.72
C PRO A 372 3.65 -0.16 7.70
N LEU A 373 4.49 -0.14 8.73
CA LEU A 373 4.54 0.92 9.74
C LEU A 373 5.58 1.98 9.36
N ALA A 374 6.80 1.56 9.00
CA ALA A 374 7.87 2.49 8.65
C ALA A 374 7.83 2.94 7.18
N GLY A 375 7.10 2.22 6.32
CA GLY A 375 7.10 2.44 4.88
C GLY A 375 8.44 2.13 4.19
N LYS A 376 9.38 1.50 4.90
CA LYS A 376 10.66 1.05 4.35
C LYS A 376 10.44 -0.12 3.39
N GLU A 377 11.22 -0.12 2.31
CA GLU A 377 11.19 -1.17 1.31
C GLU A 377 12.45 -2.03 1.40
N TYR A 378 12.25 -3.33 1.29
CA TYR A 378 13.29 -4.33 1.39
C TYR A 378 13.21 -5.29 0.20
N ILE A 379 14.35 -5.82 -0.23
CA ILE A 379 14.43 -6.83 -1.29
C ILE A 379 15.12 -8.07 -0.73
N MET A 380 14.47 -9.23 -0.79
CA MET A 380 15.16 -10.50 -0.57
C MET A 380 15.49 -11.15 -1.91
N VAL A 381 16.73 -11.59 -2.08
CA VAL A 381 17.15 -12.39 -3.25
C VAL A 381 17.61 -13.76 -2.76
N VAL A 382 17.17 -14.83 -3.42
CA VAL A 382 17.56 -16.22 -3.12
C VAL A 382 18.19 -16.88 -4.35
N ASN A 383 19.37 -17.49 -4.17
CA ASN A 383 20.02 -18.32 -5.18
C ASN A 383 19.31 -19.67 -5.31
N LYS A 384 18.73 -19.97 -6.47
CA LYS A 384 18.01 -21.23 -6.70
C LYS A 384 18.92 -22.43 -6.96
N SER A 385 20.24 -22.24 -7.10
CA SER A 385 21.17 -23.37 -7.28
C SER A 385 21.44 -24.09 -5.97
N PHE A 386 21.38 -25.42 -5.97
CA PHE A 386 21.74 -26.25 -4.80
C PHE A 386 23.23 -26.62 -4.74
N THR A 387 23.96 -26.35 -5.82
CA THR A 387 25.36 -26.79 -6.00
C THR A 387 26.33 -25.66 -6.27
N ALA A 388 25.89 -24.55 -6.88
CA ALA A 388 26.75 -23.47 -7.30
C ALA A 388 26.55 -22.21 -6.46
N SER A 389 27.66 -21.64 -6.00
CA SER A 389 27.70 -20.25 -5.59
C SER A 389 27.59 -19.37 -6.83
N ASN A 390 26.76 -18.33 -6.77
CA ASN A 390 26.53 -17.42 -7.89
C ASN A 390 26.75 -15.98 -7.47
N THR A 391 27.41 -15.19 -8.32
CA THR A 391 27.42 -13.74 -8.23
C THR A 391 26.30 -13.18 -9.08
N PHE A 392 25.47 -12.34 -8.49
CA PHE A 392 24.38 -11.65 -9.16
C PHE A 392 24.64 -10.15 -9.14
N SER A 393 24.36 -9.49 -10.26
CA SER A 393 24.45 -8.04 -10.38
C SER A 393 23.08 -7.45 -10.64
N PHE A 394 22.81 -6.31 -10.01
CA PHE A 394 21.52 -5.65 -9.99
C PHE A 394 21.65 -4.18 -10.32
N THR A 395 20.58 -3.62 -10.90
CA THR A 395 20.37 -2.18 -11.00
C THR A 395 19.10 -1.79 -10.25
N THR A 396 19.12 -0.63 -9.62
CA THR A 396 17.97 -0.07 -8.91
C THR A 396 17.39 1.13 -9.64
N ALA A 397 16.14 1.50 -9.37
CA ALA A 397 15.60 2.77 -9.85
C ALA A 397 16.39 3.97 -9.27
N ASN A 398 16.46 5.07 -10.02
CA ASN A 398 17.26 6.26 -9.67
C ASN A 398 16.92 6.89 -8.31
N GLN A 399 15.69 6.67 -7.81
CA GLN A 399 15.27 7.14 -6.50
C GLN A 399 15.95 6.44 -5.32
N VAL A 400 16.63 5.30 -5.54
CA VAL A 400 17.39 4.60 -4.50
C VAL A 400 18.74 5.28 -4.32
N SER A 401 18.90 5.95 -3.18
CA SER A 401 20.12 6.65 -2.80
C SER A 401 21.19 5.73 -2.20
N ASN A 402 20.78 4.63 -1.57
CA ASN A 402 21.70 3.67 -0.96
C ASN A 402 21.01 2.31 -0.77
N VAL A 403 21.80 1.24 -0.68
CA VAL A 403 21.34 -0.12 -0.38
C VAL A 403 22.19 -0.68 0.75
N LYS A 404 21.54 -1.18 1.80
CA LYS A 404 22.20 -1.90 2.90
C LYS A 404 21.72 -3.34 2.94
N VAL A 405 22.52 -4.23 3.50
CA VAL A 405 22.17 -5.64 3.71
C VAL A 405 21.85 -5.87 5.19
N ILE A 406 20.85 -6.70 5.48
CA ILE A 406 20.61 -7.17 6.85
C ILE A 406 21.56 -8.32 7.12
N SER A 407 22.43 -8.13 8.10
CA SER A 407 23.42 -9.10 8.51
C SER A 407 22.76 -10.36 9.08
N LYS A 408 23.16 -11.52 8.55
CA LYS A 408 22.77 -12.84 9.08
C LYS A 408 23.57 -13.24 10.32
N VAL A 409 24.54 -12.42 10.71
CA VAL A 409 25.34 -12.60 11.93
C VAL A 409 24.82 -11.73 13.06
N THR A 410 24.56 -10.45 12.78
CA THR A 410 24.17 -9.48 13.83
C THR A 410 22.67 -9.14 13.82
N GLY A 411 22.00 -9.32 12.69
CA GLY A 411 20.63 -8.85 12.45
C GLY A 411 20.51 -7.35 12.18
N LEU A 412 21.63 -6.63 12.08
CA LEU A 412 21.68 -5.18 11.85
C LEU A 412 21.88 -4.84 10.37
N GLU A 413 21.54 -3.61 9.99
CA GLU A 413 21.85 -3.06 8.66
C GLU A 413 23.37 -2.84 8.52
N GLU A 414 23.96 -3.41 7.47
CA GLU A 414 25.38 -3.27 7.12
C GLU A 414 25.54 -2.67 5.72
N ALA A 415 26.64 -1.95 5.50
CA ALA A 415 26.93 -1.33 4.21
C ALA A 415 27.15 -2.40 3.12
N THR A 416 26.78 -2.06 1.88
CA THR A 416 27.05 -2.88 0.70
C THR A 416 28.03 -2.17 -0.24
N ASN A 417 28.38 -2.82 -1.35
CA ASN A 417 29.12 -2.22 -2.46
C ASN A 417 28.20 -1.48 -3.47
N PHE A 418 27.05 -0.96 -3.02
CA PHE A 418 26.14 -0.20 -3.89
C PHE A 418 26.81 1.05 -4.45
N ALA A 419 26.89 1.12 -5.78
CA ALA A 419 27.45 2.25 -6.51
C ALA A 419 26.33 3.23 -6.89
N VAL A 420 26.23 4.35 -6.16
CA VAL A 420 25.19 5.38 -6.37
C VAL A 420 25.22 5.94 -7.80
N ALA A 421 26.40 6.17 -8.37
CA ALA A 421 26.54 6.77 -9.70
C ALA A 421 25.93 5.91 -10.83
N SER A 422 25.99 4.58 -10.68
CA SER A 422 25.43 3.62 -11.65
C SER A 422 24.16 2.93 -11.15
N HIS A 423 23.66 3.32 -9.96
CA HIS A 423 22.56 2.67 -9.26
C HIS A 423 22.67 1.13 -9.27
N SER A 424 23.86 0.59 -9.01
CA SER A 424 24.13 -0.85 -9.19
C SER A 424 24.74 -1.50 -7.95
N LEU A 425 24.44 -2.78 -7.77
CA LEU A 425 24.98 -3.64 -6.72
C LEU A 425 25.44 -4.97 -7.32
N SER A 426 26.47 -5.61 -6.75
CA SER A 426 26.82 -6.99 -7.09
C SER A 426 27.17 -7.77 -5.83
N ASP A 427 26.60 -8.96 -5.66
CA ASP A 427 26.86 -9.78 -4.48
C ASP A 427 26.90 -11.28 -4.80
N THR A 428 27.69 -12.03 -4.04
CA THR A 428 27.87 -13.49 -4.17
C THR A 428 27.01 -14.23 -3.16
N PHE A 429 26.34 -15.27 -3.63
CA PHE A 429 25.43 -16.10 -2.85
C PHE A 429 25.91 -17.55 -2.85
N LEU A 430 25.96 -18.19 -1.68
CA LEU A 430 26.16 -19.63 -1.54
C LEU A 430 25.00 -20.41 -2.19
N PRO A 431 25.15 -21.73 -2.44
CA PRO A 431 24.05 -22.53 -2.96
C PRO A 431 22.85 -22.51 -2.00
N GLY A 432 21.66 -22.20 -2.51
CA GLY A 432 20.41 -22.11 -1.75
C GLY A 432 20.30 -20.87 -0.85
N GLU A 433 21.27 -19.96 -0.84
CA GLU A 433 21.33 -18.85 0.10
C GLU A 433 20.41 -17.69 -0.29
N GLY A 434 19.84 -17.04 0.72
CA GLY A 434 19.19 -15.74 0.59
C GLY A 434 19.95 -14.60 1.28
N LYS A 435 19.71 -13.38 0.79
CA LYS A 435 20.14 -12.12 1.41
C LYS A 435 19.00 -11.11 1.37
N LEU A 436 18.83 -10.36 2.45
CA LEU A 436 17.81 -9.33 2.60
C LEU A 436 18.48 -7.95 2.55
N TYR A 437 18.01 -7.09 1.67
CA TYR A 437 18.49 -5.72 1.49
C TYR A 437 17.41 -4.73 1.92
N VAL A 438 17.81 -3.58 2.47
CA VAL A 438 16.94 -2.43 2.69
C VAL A 438 17.31 -1.33 1.69
N LEU A 439 16.29 -0.71 1.10
CA LEU A 439 16.45 0.38 0.14
C LEU A 439 16.29 1.72 0.86
N GLU A 440 17.35 2.50 0.89
CA GLU A 440 17.28 3.90 1.31
C GLU A 440 17.00 4.75 0.07
N LYS A 441 15.81 5.33 0.03
CA LYS A 441 15.40 6.22 -1.06
C LYS A 441 15.77 7.65 -0.71
N ALA A 442 16.28 8.39 -1.68
CA ALA A 442 16.47 9.82 -1.50
C ALA A 442 15.13 10.44 -1.09
N ALA A 443 15.15 11.41 -0.18
CA ALA A 443 13.97 12.23 0.05
C ALA A 443 13.54 12.78 -1.31
N TYR A 444 12.33 12.44 -1.75
CA TYR A 444 11.77 12.89 -3.02
C TYR A 444 11.43 14.38 -2.90
N THR A 445 12.44 15.24 -2.88
CA THR A 445 12.25 16.68 -2.79
C THR A 445 12.14 17.21 -4.20
N THR A 446 10.91 17.53 -4.61
CA THR A 446 10.70 18.32 -5.81
C THR A 446 11.35 19.70 -5.65
N THR A 447 11.75 20.34 -6.74
CA THR A 447 12.19 21.75 -6.72
C THR A 447 11.11 22.62 -7.33
N VAL A 448 10.70 23.66 -6.62
CA VAL A 448 9.71 24.64 -7.05
C VAL A 448 10.40 25.95 -7.40
N SER A 449 10.06 26.50 -8.57
CA SER A 449 10.48 27.85 -8.99
C SER A 449 9.35 28.64 -9.62
N THR A 450 9.47 29.96 -9.62
CA THR A 450 8.59 30.83 -10.41
C THR A 450 8.95 30.70 -11.89
N PHE A 451 8.01 30.22 -12.70
CA PHE A 451 8.19 30.05 -14.14
C PHE A 451 7.86 31.32 -14.91
N ALA A 452 6.72 31.95 -14.57
CA ALA A 452 6.29 33.20 -15.18
C ALA A 452 5.39 34.01 -14.24
N GLY A 453 5.28 35.31 -14.50
CA GLY A 453 4.45 36.24 -13.73
C GLY A 453 5.22 37.03 -12.67
N SER A 454 5.02 38.34 -12.65
CA SER A 454 5.66 39.25 -11.69
C SER A 454 5.08 39.18 -10.27
N GLY A 455 3.90 38.60 -10.12
CA GLY A 455 3.10 38.66 -8.90
C GLY A 455 2.26 39.93 -8.75
N ILE A 456 2.31 40.84 -9.74
CA ILE A 456 1.45 42.00 -9.81
C ILE A 456 0.31 41.69 -10.78
N THR A 457 -0.93 41.86 -10.32
CA THR A 457 -2.13 41.75 -11.13
C THR A 457 -2.08 42.67 -12.36
N GLY A 458 -2.46 42.17 -13.53
CA GLY A 458 -2.58 42.96 -14.75
C GLY A 458 -2.27 42.15 -16.00
N PHE A 459 -1.98 42.85 -17.10
CA PHE A 459 -1.69 42.22 -18.39
C PHE A 459 -0.41 42.77 -19.01
N VAL A 460 0.61 41.92 -19.14
CA VAL A 460 1.87 42.20 -19.84
C VAL A 460 2.40 40.90 -20.44
N ASN A 461 2.74 40.91 -21.73
CA ASN A 461 3.53 39.86 -22.38
C ASN A 461 5.02 40.07 -22.09
N GLY A 462 5.80 39.00 -22.05
CA GLY A 462 7.23 39.11 -21.75
C GLY A 462 7.86 37.80 -21.28
N GLN A 463 9.15 37.88 -21.00
CA GLN A 463 9.96 36.75 -20.56
C GLN A 463 9.78 36.49 -19.04
N GLY A 464 9.34 35.29 -18.68
CA GLY A 464 9.25 34.81 -17.30
C GLY A 464 8.51 35.77 -16.37
N THR A 465 9.21 36.29 -15.36
CA THR A 465 8.66 37.21 -14.34
C THR A 465 8.37 38.63 -14.87
N ALA A 466 8.78 38.98 -16.09
CA ALA A 466 8.39 40.24 -16.72
C ALA A 466 6.90 40.26 -17.14
N ALA A 467 6.30 39.08 -17.33
CA ALA A 467 4.88 38.98 -17.67
C ALA A 467 3.97 39.31 -16.48
N LYS A 468 2.74 39.74 -16.76
CA LYS A 468 1.67 39.93 -15.77
C LYS A 468 0.44 39.12 -16.15
N PHE A 469 -0.23 38.59 -15.12
CA PHE A 469 -1.46 37.81 -15.21
C PHE A 469 -2.50 38.33 -14.23
N ASN A 470 -3.78 38.07 -14.49
CA ASN A 470 -4.90 38.50 -13.66
C ASN A 470 -5.74 37.30 -13.19
N PHE A 471 -5.22 36.59 -12.20
CA PHE A 471 -5.84 35.41 -11.57
C PHE A 471 -6.63 35.76 -10.31
N VAL A 472 -7.42 36.84 -10.28
CA VAL A 472 -8.30 37.12 -9.11
C VAL A 472 -9.31 35.97 -8.90
N THR A 473 -9.65 35.26 -9.96
CA THR A 473 -10.57 34.10 -9.99
C THR A 473 -9.84 32.83 -10.42
N ASN A 474 -10.47 31.67 -10.22
CA ASN A 474 -9.83 30.37 -10.47
C ASN A 474 -9.52 30.19 -11.96
N ALA A 475 -8.24 29.96 -12.26
CA ALA A 475 -7.73 29.78 -13.61
C ALA A 475 -7.11 28.39 -13.80
N GLY A 476 -7.25 27.88 -15.02
CA GLY A 476 -6.75 26.60 -15.48
C GLY A 476 -5.53 26.74 -16.40
N ILE A 477 -4.81 25.64 -16.54
CA ILE A 477 -3.59 25.52 -17.33
C ILE A 477 -3.53 24.13 -17.98
N THR A 478 -2.99 24.04 -19.18
CA THR A 478 -2.70 22.78 -19.88
C THR A 478 -1.37 22.89 -20.62
N THR A 479 -0.76 21.77 -20.98
CA THR A 479 0.38 21.75 -21.91
C THR A 479 0.04 21.08 -23.23
N ASP A 480 0.68 21.54 -24.31
CA ASP A 480 0.71 20.80 -25.58
C ASP A 480 1.82 19.74 -25.60
N ASN A 481 1.86 18.93 -26.66
CA ASN A 481 2.87 17.86 -26.82
C ASN A 481 4.30 18.40 -26.99
N ASN A 482 4.46 19.69 -27.29
CA ASN A 482 5.76 20.37 -27.42
C ASN A 482 6.21 21.00 -26.09
N GLY A 483 5.44 20.82 -25.01
CA GLY A 483 5.73 21.36 -23.69
C GLY A 483 5.42 22.86 -23.53
N ASN A 484 4.73 23.49 -24.47
CA ASN A 484 4.21 24.84 -24.24
C ASN A 484 3.02 24.78 -23.28
N ALA A 485 2.98 25.68 -22.30
CA ALA A 485 1.83 25.82 -21.42
C ALA A 485 0.84 26.85 -22.00
N TYR A 486 -0.45 26.55 -21.89
CA TYR A 486 -1.55 27.45 -22.23
C TYR A 486 -2.33 27.73 -20.96
N VAL A 487 -2.56 29.00 -20.68
CA VAL A 487 -3.15 29.47 -19.42
C VAL A 487 -4.40 30.29 -19.74
N ALA A 488 -5.48 30.02 -19.04
CA ALA A 488 -6.66 30.87 -19.06
C ALA A 488 -6.41 32.09 -18.16
N ASP A 489 -6.04 33.22 -18.75
CA ASP A 489 -5.81 34.48 -18.03
C ASP A 489 -7.16 35.17 -17.82
N ILE A 490 -7.93 34.54 -16.92
CA ILE A 490 -9.38 34.65 -16.77
C ILE A 490 -9.89 36.09 -16.75
N ASN A 491 -9.38 36.94 -15.87
CA ASN A 491 -9.85 38.34 -15.75
C ASN A 491 -9.22 39.28 -16.78
N ASN A 492 -8.32 38.77 -17.63
CA ASN A 492 -7.84 39.45 -18.82
C ASN A 492 -8.58 38.98 -20.08
N HIS A 493 -9.59 38.10 -20.00
CA HIS A 493 -10.41 37.64 -21.14
C HIS A 493 -9.61 37.02 -22.30
N CYS A 494 -8.48 36.36 -22.00
CA CYS A 494 -7.62 35.79 -23.05
C CYS A 494 -6.93 34.50 -22.63
N ILE A 495 -6.44 33.75 -23.62
CA ILE A 495 -5.60 32.57 -23.44
C ILE A 495 -4.15 32.97 -23.73
N ARG A 496 -3.26 32.69 -22.77
CA ARG A 496 -1.83 32.99 -22.85
C ARG A 496 -1.05 31.73 -23.20
N LYS A 497 -0.02 31.85 -24.03
CA LYS A 497 0.93 30.77 -24.31
C LYS A 497 2.26 31.08 -23.63
N ILE A 498 2.86 30.06 -23.02
CA ILE A 498 4.18 30.13 -22.40
C ILE A 498 5.06 29.04 -23.01
N THR A 499 6.17 29.42 -23.63
CA THR A 499 7.12 28.45 -24.19
C THR A 499 7.89 27.74 -23.06
N PRO A 500 8.53 26.58 -23.29
CA PRO A 500 9.41 25.95 -22.30
C PRO A 500 10.52 26.86 -21.76
N ALA A 501 10.94 27.85 -22.56
CA ALA A 501 11.91 28.86 -22.18
C ALA A 501 11.32 29.99 -21.30
N GLY A 502 10.00 30.02 -21.07
CA GLY A 502 9.32 31.00 -20.24
C GLY A 502 8.82 32.25 -20.98
N LEU A 503 8.85 32.29 -22.32
CA LEU A 503 8.31 33.43 -23.06
C LEU A 503 6.79 33.40 -23.05
N VAL A 504 6.16 34.45 -22.49
CA VAL A 504 4.70 34.60 -22.42
C VAL A 504 4.18 35.51 -23.53
N SER A 505 3.23 35.01 -24.31
CA SER A 505 2.51 35.75 -25.36
C SER A 505 0.99 35.54 -25.30
N THR A 506 0.22 36.40 -25.96
CA THR A 506 -1.22 36.18 -26.18
C THR A 506 -1.39 35.16 -27.28
N PHE A 507 -2.11 34.07 -27.00
CA PHE A 507 -2.43 33.06 -28.01
C PHE A 507 -3.75 33.38 -28.72
N ALA A 508 -4.79 33.72 -27.96
CA ALA A 508 -6.07 34.17 -28.47
C ALA A 508 -6.84 35.02 -27.45
N GLY A 509 -7.78 35.83 -27.90
CA GLY A 509 -8.53 36.77 -27.07
C GLY A 509 -7.96 38.19 -27.13
N ASN A 510 -8.80 39.19 -26.84
CA ASN A 510 -8.39 40.59 -26.77
C ASN A 510 -8.36 41.05 -25.31
N PRO A 511 -7.17 41.24 -24.72
CA PRO A 511 -7.02 41.59 -23.31
C PRO A 511 -7.87 42.80 -22.89
N GLY A 512 -8.71 42.60 -21.87
CA GLY A 512 -9.60 43.65 -21.34
C GLY A 512 -10.89 43.87 -22.13
N VAL A 513 -11.16 43.07 -23.16
CA VAL A 513 -12.41 43.11 -23.94
C VAL A 513 -13.13 41.78 -23.83
N ALA A 514 -14.21 41.76 -23.04
CA ALA A 514 -15.09 40.60 -22.91
C ALA A 514 -15.99 40.43 -24.14
N GLY A 515 -16.33 39.18 -24.49
CA GLY A 515 -17.29 38.87 -25.54
C GLY A 515 -17.21 37.42 -26.01
N ASN A 516 -17.94 37.05 -27.06
CA ASN A 516 -18.03 35.67 -27.57
C ASN A 516 -17.72 35.52 -29.07
N VAL A 517 -16.96 36.46 -29.63
CA VAL A 517 -16.67 36.52 -31.07
C VAL A 517 -15.67 35.42 -31.47
N ASN A 518 -15.95 34.72 -32.55
CA ASN A 518 -15.00 33.82 -33.22
C ASN A 518 -14.04 34.63 -34.09
N GLY A 519 -12.81 34.15 -34.26
CA GLY A 519 -11.78 34.87 -35.00
C GLY A 519 -10.41 34.24 -34.84
N VAL A 520 -9.38 34.86 -35.40
CA VAL A 520 -7.99 34.40 -35.27
C VAL A 520 -7.25 35.27 -34.27
N GLY A 521 -6.58 34.63 -33.31
CA GLY A 521 -5.74 35.31 -32.30
C GLY A 521 -6.53 36.36 -31.51
N THR A 522 -6.09 37.61 -31.57
CA THR A 522 -6.69 38.74 -30.84
C THR A 522 -8.00 39.26 -31.44
N ALA A 523 -8.42 38.78 -32.61
CA ALA A 523 -9.73 39.10 -33.17
C ALA A 523 -10.88 38.30 -32.52
N ALA A 524 -10.56 37.18 -31.86
CA ALA A 524 -11.53 36.43 -31.07
C ALA A 524 -11.73 37.08 -29.69
N LEU A 525 -12.91 36.88 -29.09
CA LEU A 525 -13.25 37.35 -27.74
C LEU A 525 -13.70 36.17 -26.87
N PHE A 526 -13.38 36.28 -25.58
CA PHE A 526 -13.80 35.38 -24.50
C PHE A 526 -14.41 36.20 -23.36
N ASP A 527 -15.17 35.56 -22.47
CA ASP A 527 -15.64 36.17 -21.24
C ASP A 527 -15.33 35.24 -20.05
N HIS A 528 -14.34 35.64 -19.25
CA HIS A 528 -13.81 34.90 -18.12
C HIS A 528 -13.53 33.42 -18.43
N PRO A 529 -12.63 33.10 -19.38
CA PRO A 529 -12.26 31.71 -19.63
C PRO A 529 -11.59 31.12 -18.39
N SER A 530 -12.10 30.01 -17.83
CA SER A 530 -11.60 29.46 -16.56
C SER A 530 -10.71 28.24 -16.72
N ALA A 531 -10.90 27.43 -17.75
CA ALA A 531 -10.14 26.21 -17.93
C ALA A 531 -9.84 25.91 -19.40
N VAL A 532 -8.74 25.18 -19.58
CA VAL A 532 -8.19 24.82 -20.87
C VAL A 532 -7.75 23.36 -20.85
N VAL A 533 -7.91 22.67 -21.98
CA VAL A 533 -7.34 21.32 -22.19
C VAL A 533 -6.83 21.18 -23.62
N ALA A 534 -5.70 20.49 -23.79
CA ALA A 534 -5.13 20.21 -25.12
C ALA A 534 -5.53 18.81 -25.62
N ASP A 535 -5.87 18.70 -26.90
CA ASP A 535 -6.01 17.40 -27.57
C ASP A 535 -4.66 16.87 -28.10
N ALA A 536 -4.68 15.67 -28.68
CA ALA A 536 -3.50 15.04 -29.28
C ALA A 536 -2.92 15.81 -30.49
N ASN A 537 -3.71 16.69 -31.11
CA ASN A 537 -3.32 17.52 -32.25
C ASN A 537 -2.90 18.94 -31.84
N ASN A 538 -2.70 19.18 -30.54
CA ASN A 538 -2.37 20.48 -29.96
C ASN A 538 -3.45 21.57 -30.19
N ASN A 539 -4.70 21.20 -30.46
CA ASN A 539 -5.81 22.14 -30.34
C ASN A 539 -6.09 22.38 -28.86
N ILE A 540 -6.41 23.63 -28.51
CA ILE A 540 -6.75 24.03 -27.14
C ILE A 540 -8.26 24.22 -27.05
N TYR A 541 -8.88 23.56 -26.09
CA TYR A 541 -10.31 23.69 -25.81
C TYR A 541 -10.49 24.52 -24.56
N VAL A 542 -11.45 25.42 -24.57
CA VAL A 542 -11.64 26.44 -23.54
C VAL A 542 -13.05 26.35 -22.97
N ALA A 543 -13.14 26.26 -21.65
CA ALA A 543 -14.36 26.57 -20.91
C ALA A 543 -14.47 28.09 -20.80
N ASP A 544 -15.32 28.68 -21.63
CA ASP A 544 -15.56 30.12 -21.71
C ASP A 544 -16.73 30.45 -20.77
N THR A 545 -16.40 30.59 -19.49
CA THR A 545 -17.31 30.36 -18.36
C THR A 545 -18.48 31.30 -18.34
N TRP A 546 -18.30 32.59 -18.66
CA TRP A 546 -19.39 33.58 -18.61
C TRP A 546 -20.19 33.62 -19.91
N ASN A 547 -19.63 33.08 -21.00
CA ASN A 547 -20.37 32.84 -22.24
C ASN A 547 -21.10 31.48 -22.26
N TRP A 548 -20.99 30.68 -21.19
CA TRP A 548 -21.62 29.36 -21.07
C TRP A 548 -21.29 28.45 -22.27
N ALA A 549 -20.02 28.53 -22.70
CA ALA A 549 -19.59 28.01 -23.99
C ALA A 549 -18.35 27.11 -23.87
N LEU A 550 -18.29 26.14 -24.78
CA LEU A 550 -17.09 25.38 -25.10
C LEU A 550 -16.52 25.92 -26.42
N ARG A 551 -15.29 26.43 -26.36
CA ARG A 551 -14.57 27.00 -27.52
C ARG A 551 -13.40 26.11 -27.89
N LYS A 552 -12.99 26.14 -29.16
CA LYS A 552 -11.78 25.48 -29.67
C LYS A 552 -10.86 26.52 -30.28
N ILE A 553 -9.55 26.35 -30.06
CA ILE A 553 -8.48 27.14 -30.65
C ILE A 553 -7.55 26.18 -31.38
N THR A 554 -7.35 26.37 -32.68
CA THR A 554 -6.37 25.61 -33.46
C THR A 554 -4.93 26.05 -33.15
N PRO A 555 -3.89 25.27 -33.50
CA PRO A 555 -2.49 25.70 -33.36
C PRO A 555 -2.17 27.04 -34.05
N THR A 556 -2.92 27.41 -35.09
CA THR A 556 -2.80 28.68 -35.81
C THR A 556 -3.56 29.84 -35.14
N GLY A 557 -4.20 29.60 -33.99
CA GLY A 557 -4.94 30.61 -33.22
C GLY A 557 -6.38 30.83 -33.69
N THR A 558 -6.94 29.98 -34.56
CA THR A 558 -8.34 30.13 -35.01
C THR A 558 -9.29 29.65 -33.92
N VAL A 559 -10.14 30.55 -33.42
CA VAL A 559 -11.14 30.30 -32.39
C VAL A 559 -12.51 30.03 -33.01
N THR A 560 -13.13 28.91 -32.64
CA THR A 560 -14.51 28.55 -32.99
C THR A 560 -15.32 28.13 -31.76
N THR A 561 -16.63 28.30 -31.83
CA THR A 561 -17.57 27.82 -30.80
C THR A 561 -18.04 26.41 -31.16
N ILE A 562 -17.85 25.46 -30.24
CA ILE A 562 -18.38 24.08 -30.38
C ILE A 562 -19.80 24.03 -29.82
N LEU A 563 -19.98 24.59 -28.63
CA LEU A 563 -21.26 24.74 -27.95
C LEU A 563 -21.32 26.12 -27.30
N GLY A 564 -22.46 26.80 -27.41
CA GLY A 564 -22.67 28.11 -26.77
C GLY A 564 -24.02 28.16 -26.06
N TRP A 565 -24.07 28.84 -24.91
CA TRP A 565 -25.27 29.09 -24.11
C TRP A 565 -26.01 27.86 -23.55
N VAL A 566 -25.38 26.69 -23.56
CA VAL A 566 -26.03 25.43 -23.15
C VAL A 566 -25.31 24.68 -22.03
N ILE A 567 -24.05 25.01 -21.74
CA ILE A 567 -23.32 24.44 -20.60
C ILE A 567 -23.35 25.50 -19.51
N PRO A 568 -24.13 25.32 -18.42
CA PRO A 568 -24.22 26.34 -17.38
C PRO A 568 -22.86 26.48 -16.68
N PHE A 569 -22.24 27.65 -16.81
CA PHE A 569 -21.06 28.05 -16.05
C PHE A 569 -19.94 26.98 -15.99
N PRO A 570 -19.37 26.59 -17.15
CA PRO A 570 -18.36 25.53 -17.21
C PRO A 570 -17.07 25.98 -16.51
N GLN A 571 -16.52 25.12 -15.66
CA GLN A 571 -15.31 25.45 -14.90
C GLN A 571 -14.17 24.46 -15.04
N GLY A 572 -14.47 23.16 -15.05
CA GLY A 572 -13.50 22.11 -15.31
C GLY A 572 -13.81 21.44 -16.65
N ILE A 573 -12.76 21.09 -17.39
CA ILE A 573 -12.84 20.39 -18.66
C ILE A 573 -11.71 19.37 -18.75
N THR A 574 -12.04 18.17 -19.24
CA THR A 574 -11.06 17.19 -19.71
C THR A 574 -11.49 16.62 -21.05
N ILE A 575 -10.56 15.97 -21.74
CA ILE A 575 -10.79 15.29 -23.03
C ILE A 575 -10.31 13.85 -22.94
N ASP A 576 -11.12 12.93 -23.46
CA ASP A 576 -10.66 11.61 -23.84
C ASP A 576 -9.89 11.73 -25.16
N LYS A 577 -8.57 11.60 -25.09
CA LYS A 577 -7.70 11.73 -26.27
C LYS A 577 -7.91 10.62 -27.31
N ASN A 578 -8.50 9.49 -26.92
CA ASN A 578 -8.75 8.37 -27.83
C ASN A 578 -10.06 8.56 -28.60
N THR A 579 -11.10 9.09 -27.95
CA THR A 579 -12.42 9.26 -28.57
C THR A 579 -12.74 10.69 -29.01
N GLY A 580 -11.98 11.68 -28.51
CA GLY A 580 -12.22 13.11 -28.70
C GLY A 580 -13.40 13.66 -27.91
N LYS A 581 -14.00 12.87 -27.01
CA LYS A 581 -15.11 13.32 -26.14
C LYS A 581 -14.60 14.27 -25.06
N PHE A 582 -15.40 15.27 -24.74
CA PHE A 582 -15.14 16.20 -23.64
C PHE A 582 -16.03 15.88 -22.45
N TYR A 583 -15.49 16.10 -21.26
CA TYR A 583 -16.24 16.00 -20.01
C TYR A 583 -16.06 17.31 -19.26
N LEU A 584 -17.18 17.96 -18.94
CA LEU A 584 -17.21 19.25 -18.28
C LEU A 584 -17.99 19.19 -16.97
N VAL A 585 -17.59 20.05 -16.05
CA VAL A 585 -18.25 20.27 -14.76
C VAL A 585 -18.60 21.74 -14.60
N SER A 586 -19.73 21.99 -13.94
CA SER A 586 -20.22 23.35 -13.66
C SER A 586 -19.78 23.80 -12.27
N ALA A 587 -19.60 25.12 -12.09
CA ALA A 587 -19.41 25.70 -10.77
C ALA A 587 -20.71 26.15 -10.08
N LEU A 588 -21.84 26.18 -10.81
CA LEU A 588 -23.12 26.57 -10.22
C LEU A 588 -23.70 25.40 -9.44
N PRO A 589 -23.94 25.51 -8.11
CA PRO A 589 -24.51 24.41 -7.33
C PRO A 589 -25.84 23.88 -7.90
N SER A 590 -26.65 24.76 -8.48
CA SER A 590 -27.92 24.41 -9.14
C SER A 590 -27.75 23.57 -10.42
N ALA A 591 -26.57 23.59 -11.05
CA ALA A 591 -26.24 22.87 -12.27
C ALA A 591 -25.21 21.75 -12.05
N SER A 592 -24.43 21.78 -10.97
CA SER A 592 -23.33 20.86 -10.69
C SER A 592 -23.67 19.74 -9.71
N ASN A 593 -24.70 19.92 -8.85
CA ASN A 593 -25.07 18.93 -7.83
C ASN A 593 -25.30 17.55 -8.46
N ASN A 594 -24.28 16.68 -8.38
CA ASN A 594 -24.10 15.35 -8.96
C ASN A 594 -24.08 15.23 -10.50
N LYS A 595 -23.93 16.33 -11.25
CA LYS A 595 -24.02 16.34 -12.71
C LYS A 595 -22.68 16.65 -13.39
N LEU A 596 -22.47 16.01 -14.54
CA LEU A 596 -21.42 16.35 -15.50
C LEU A 596 -21.98 16.37 -16.92
N PHE A 597 -21.29 17.07 -17.82
CA PHE A 597 -21.67 17.20 -19.22
C PHE A 597 -20.67 16.44 -20.10
N GLU A 598 -21.13 15.36 -20.73
CA GLU A 598 -20.41 14.67 -21.80
C GLU A 598 -20.73 15.36 -23.12
N VAL A 599 -19.71 15.75 -23.88
CA VAL A 599 -19.86 16.40 -25.18
C VAL A 599 -19.11 15.60 -26.23
N SER A 600 -19.80 15.20 -27.31
CA SER A 600 -19.16 14.50 -28.43
C SER A 600 -18.28 15.46 -29.25
N PRO A 601 -17.32 14.95 -30.05
CA PRO A 601 -16.55 15.79 -30.98
C PRO A 601 -17.41 16.63 -31.93
N ALA A 602 -18.62 16.14 -32.25
CA ALA A 602 -19.58 16.82 -33.11
C ALA A 602 -20.45 17.86 -32.36
N GLY A 603 -20.23 18.05 -31.06
CA GLY A 603 -20.97 19.03 -30.23
C GLY A 603 -22.28 18.51 -29.64
N ALA A 604 -22.56 17.20 -29.68
CA ALA A 604 -23.75 16.66 -29.03
C ALA A 604 -23.51 16.53 -27.51
N MET A 605 -24.37 17.15 -26.69
CA MET A 605 -24.23 17.16 -25.23
C MET A 605 -25.18 16.16 -24.56
N THR A 606 -24.67 15.42 -23.59
CA THR A 606 -25.43 14.54 -22.69
C THR A 606 -25.13 14.91 -21.25
N THR A 607 -26.16 15.11 -20.43
CA THR A 607 -25.98 15.29 -18.98
C THR A 607 -25.92 13.92 -18.32
N ARG A 608 -24.91 13.68 -17.49
CA ARG A 608 -24.73 12.44 -16.73
C ARG A 608 -24.87 12.74 -15.24
N THR A 609 -25.52 11.81 -14.54
CA THR A 609 -25.77 11.90 -13.09
C THR A 609 -24.88 10.91 -12.38
N LEU A 610 -24.14 11.37 -11.37
CA LEU A 610 -23.26 10.57 -10.52
C LEU A 610 -23.99 10.14 -9.24
N SER A 611 -23.50 9.07 -8.62
CA SER A 611 -24.02 8.56 -7.34
C SER A 611 -23.68 9.43 -6.13
N VAL A 612 -22.78 10.40 -6.29
CA VAL A 612 -22.37 11.35 -5.24
C VAL A 612 -22.49 12.79 -5.74
N PRO A 613 -22.83 13.75 -4.86
CA PRO A 613 -22.69 15.18 -5.18
C PRO A 613 -21.25 15.51 -5.52
N VAL A 614 -21.07 16.28 -6.59
CA VAL A 614 -19.76 16.78 -7.03
C VAL A 614 -19.90 18.28 -7.21
N ILE A 615 -19.26 19.03 -6.32
CA ILE A 615 -19.06 20.48 -6.39
C ILE A 615 -17.58 20.67 -6.73
N SER A 616 -17.22 20.27 -7.96
CA SER A 616 -15.81 20.09 -8.31
C SER A 616 -15.09 21.39 -8.64
N GLY A 617 -13.80 21.45 -8.30
CA GLY A 617 -12.87 22.45 -8.83
C GLY A 617 -12.15 21.99 -10.12
N GLY A 618 -11.91 20.69 -10.29
CA GLY A 618 -11.11 20.17 -11.41
C GLY A 618 -11.43 18.73 -11.80
N ILE A 619 -11.22 18.42 -13.08
CA ILE A 619 -11.45 17.12 -13.69
C ILE A 619 -10.30 16.77 -14.63
N ALA A 620 -9.84 15.52 -14.57
CA ALA A 620 -8.83 14.96 -15.46
C ALA A 620 -9.24 13.55 -15.90
N MET A 621 -8.44 12.92 -16.75
CA MET A 621 -8.68 11.55 -17.22
C MET A 621 -7.42 10.71 -17.05
N ASP A 622 -7.56 9.47 -16.59
CA ASP A 622 -6.48 8.49 -16.52
C ASP A 622 -6.28 7.74 -17.85
N SER A 623 -5.19 6.98 -17.95
CA SER A 623 -4.83 6.26 -19.17
C SER A 623 -5.86 5.19 -19.58
N GLN A 624 -6.70 4.74 -18.64
CA GLN A 624 -7.78 3.79 -18.89
C GLN A 624 -9.09 4.47 -19.31
N GLY A 625 -9.14 5.80 -19.39
CA GLY A 625 -10.33 6.56 -19.79
C GLY A 625 -11.33 6.82 -18.65
N ASN A 626 -10.93 6.61 -17.39
CA ASN A 626 -11.75 7.01 -16.24
C ASN A 626 -11.53 8.48 -15.92
N LEU A 627 -12.57 9.15 -15.44
CA LEU A 627 -12.46 10.52 -14.95
C LEU A 627 -11.89 10.51 -13.53
N VAL A 628 -11.03 11.48 -13.23
CA VAL A 628 -10.57 11.76 -11.87
C VAL A 628 -11.00 13.17 -11.51
N ILE A 629 -11.70 13.31 -10.40
CA ILE A 629 -12.36 14.55 -9.99
C ILE A 629 -11.85 14.97 -8.61
N ALA A 630 -11.34 16.20 -8.53
CA ALA A 630 -11.09 16.87 -7.26
C ALA A 630 -12.37 17.59 -6.82
N ASP A 631 -13.01 17.07 -5.79
CA ASP A 631 -14.25 17.62 -5.28
C ASP A 631 -13.98 18.62 -4.15
N ASN A 632 -14.25 19.90 -4.42
CA ASN A 632 -13.97 20.98 -3.50
C ASN A 632 -14.91 20.95 -2.30
N GLY A 633 -16.19 20.61 -2.54
CA GLY A 633 -17.24 20.58 -1.51
C GLY A 633 -17.03 19.50 -0.46
N SER A 634 -16.75 18.27 -0.87
CA SER A 634 -16.52 17.15 0.08
C SER A 634 -15.07 16.96 0.51
N SER A 635 -14.13 17.71 -0.08
CA SER A 635 -12.68 17.56 0.14
C SER A 635 -12.14 16.16 -0.18
N ASN A 636 -12.70 15.54 -1.22
CA ASN A 636 -12.34 14.21 -1.68
C ASN A 636 -11.80 14.22 -3.10
N VAL A 637 -11.15 13.12 -3.46
CA VAL A 637 -10.83 12.80 -4.85
C VAL A 637 -11.60 11.54 -5.25
N TYR A 638 -12.36 11.65 -6.33
CA TYR A 638 -13.18 10.57 -6.88
C TYR A 638 -12.60 10.08 -8.21
N LYS A 639 -12.74 8.77 -8.46
CA LYS A 639 -12.58 8.16 -9.78
C LYS A 639 -13.95 7.75 -10.30
N VAL A 640 -14.27 8.10 -11.55
CA VAL A 640 -15.52 7.76 -12.22
C VAL A 640 -15.23 6.91 -13.45
N ASN A 641 -15.78 5.70 -13.49
CA ASN A 641 -15.68 4.85 -14.66
C ASN A 641 -16.63 5.34 -15.75
N THR A 642 -16.12 5.72 -16.92
CA THR A 642 -16.93 6.32 -18.00
C THR A 642 -17.78 5.31 -18.78
N SER A 643 -17.52 4.02 -18.60
CA SER A 643 -18.29 2.95 -19.26
C SER A 643 -19.58 2.60 -18.51
N ASN A 644 -19.56 2.68 -17.18
CA ASN A 644 -20.70 2.31 -16.34
C ASN A 644 -21.12 3.39 -15.32
N TRP A 645 -20.43 4.53 -15.29
CA TRP A 645 -20.69 5.69 -14.42
C TRP A 645 -20.59 5.41 -12.92
N SER A 646 -19.97 4.29 -12.53
CA SER A 646 -19.68 4.02 -11.12
C SER A 646 -18.64 4.98 -10.57
N VAL A 647 -18.84 5.42 -9.33
CA VAL A 647 -17.95 6.36 -8.62
C VAL A 647 -17.26 5.64 -7.47
N THR A 648 -15.95 5.82 -7.37
CA THR A 648 -15.12 5.33 -6.26
C THR A 648 -14.41 6.50 -5.61
N GLN A 649 -14.50 6.63 -4.29
CA GLN A 649 -13.65 7.56 -3.55
C GLN A 649 -12.26 6.96 -3.43
N ILE A 650 -11.25 7.62 -3.99
CA ILE A 650 -9.87 7.11 -4.00
C ILE A 650 -8.99 7.76 -2.93
N ALA A 651 -9.35 8.96 -2.46
CA ALA A 651 -8.66 9.62 -1.34
C ALA A 651 -9.52 10.71 -0.67
N GLY A 652 -9.19 11.05 0.59
CA GLY A 652 -9.89 12.05 1.39
C GLY A 652 -10.95 11.45 2.33
N LEU A 653 -11.54 12.26 3.20
CA LEU A 653 -12.69 11.88 4.04
C LEU A 653 -13.76 12.98 3.99
N ALA A 654 -14.97 12.59 3.57
CA ALA A 654 -16.09 13.52 3.44
C ALA A 654 -16.36 14.26 4.77
N GLY A 655 -16.50 15.58 4.69
CA GLY A 655 -16.80 16.45 5.83
C GLY A 655 -15.61 16.71 6.78
N THR A 656 -14.42 16.21 6.46
CA THR A 656 -13.19 16.49 7.23
C THR A 656 -12.11 17.07 6.32
N THR A 657 -11.88 18.38 6.41
CA THR A 657 -10.79 19.04 5.67
C THR A 657 -9.44 18.85 6.38
N GLY A 658 -8.33 19.08 5.68
CA GLY A 658 -6.98 19.07 6.26
C GLY A 658 -5.89 18.72 5.27
N GLN A 659 -4.65 18.56 5.76
CA GLN A 659 -3.49 18.27 4.92
C GLN A 659 -2.74 16.97 5.27
N ALA A 660 -3.38 16.07 6.01
CA ALA A 660 -2.75 14.81 6.40
C ALA A 660 -2.39 13.95 5.17
N ASP A 661 -1.12 13.55 5.08
CA ASP A 661 -0.67 12.47 4.20
C ASP A 661 -1.17 11.12 4.73
N GLY A 662 -1.27 10.11 3.86
CA GLY A 662 -1.81 8.81 4.22
C GLY A 662 -2.33 8.04 3.02
N VAL A 663 -2.82 6.82 3.24
CA VAL A 663 -3.38 5.99 2.17
C VAL A 663 -4.90 6.15 2.12
N GLY A 664 -5.44 6.44 0.93
CA GLY A 664 -6.87 6.52 0.67
C GLY A 664 -7.63 7.42 1.64
N LEU A 665 -8.54 6.83 2.41
CA LEU A 665 -9.42 7.54 3.35
C LEU A 665 -8.71 8.09 4.59
N SER A 666 -7.46 7.72 4.82
CA SER A 666 -6.64 8.28 5.91
C SER A 666 -6.06 9.64 5.55
N ALA A 667 -5.95 9.97 4.26
CA ALA A 667 -5.49 11.26 3.80
C ALA A 667 -6.58 12.34 3.99
N ARG A 668 -6.15 13.60 4.05
CA ARG A 668 -7.05 14.77 4.07
C ARG A 668 -6.64 15.77 2.99
N PHE A 669 -7.63 16.42 2.38
CA PHE A 669 -7.44 17.55 1.47
C PHE A 669 -8.11 18.79 2.03
N GLU A 670 -7.49 19.94 1.81
CA GLU A 670 -8.07 21.24 2.13
C GLU A 670 -8.60 21.82 0.83
N HIS A 671 -9.92 21.73 0.60
CA HIS A 671 -10.60 22.32 -0.55
C HIS A 671 -9.85 22.10 -1.89
N PRO A 672 -9.66 20.84 -2.32
CA PRO A 672 -8.91 20.54 -3.53
C PRO A 672 -9.59 21.17 -4.75
N TRP A 673 -8.78 21.66 -5.70
CA TRP A 673 -9.28 22.33 -6.90
C TRP A 673 -8.70 21.73 -8.17
N GLY A 674 -7.46 22.09 -8.51
CA GLY A 674 -6.84 21.59 -9.72
C GLY A 674 -6.49 20.12 -9.60
N ILE A 675 -6.66 19.39 -10.70
CA ILE A 675 -6.24 18.01 -10.79
C ILE A 675 -5.60 17.72 -12.14
N ALA A 676 -4.53 16.92 -12.14
CA ALA A 676 -3.85 16.46 -13.34
C ALA A 676 -3.41 15.00 -13.15
N VAL A 677 -3.23 14.28 -14.26
CA VAL A 677 -2.79 12.88 -14.26
C VAL A 677 -1.56 12.77 -15.16
N ASP A 678 -0.51 12.08 -14.69
CA ASP A 678 0.68 11.81 -15.50
C ASP A 678 0.55 10.51 -16.32
N ALA A 679 1.55 10.22 -17.16
CA ALA A 679 1.56 9.03 -18.01
C ALA A 679 1.64 7.70 -17.23
N SER A 680 1.95 7.74 -15.93
CA SER A 680 1.96 6.57 -15.03
C SER A 680 0.71 6.51 -14.15
N ASP A 681 -0.33 7.29 -14.47
CA ASP A 681 -1.57 7.43 -13.74
C ASP A 681 -1.43 7.95 -12.30
N ASN A 682 -0.30 8.59 -11.95
CA ASN A 682 -0.26 9.33 -10.70
C ASN A 682 -1.11 10.60 -10.84
N ILE A 683 -1.84 10.91 -9.77
CA ILE A 683 -2.75 12.05 -9.74
C ILE A 683 -2.09 13.16 -8.92
N TYR A 684 -2.08 14.38 -9.46
CA TYR A 684 -1.59 15.56 -8.79
C TYR A 684 -2.75 16.49 -8.49
N VAL A 685 -2.83 16.92 -7.24
CA VAL A 685 -3.93 17.74 -6.73
C VAL A 685 -3.36 19.04 -6.19
N ALA A 686 -3.85 20.16 -6.70
CA ALA A 686 -3.58 21.48 -6.14
C ALA A 686 -4.70 21.83 -5.14
N GLY A 687 -4.31 22.21 -3.91
CA GLY A 687 -5.22 22.47 -2.79
C GLY A 687 -5.60 23.95 -2.59
N CYS A 688 -6.63 24.16 -1.75
CA CYS A 688 -7.22 25.40 -1.24
C CYS A 688 -7.92 26.36 -2.23
N GLY A 689 -8.61 25.85 -3.24
CA GLY A 689 -9.48 26.69 -4.08
C GLY A 689 -10.76 27.12 -3.36
N HIS A 690 -11.11 28.40 -3.45
CA HIS A 690 -12.42 28.90 -3.04
C HIS A 690 -13.49 28.54 -4.06
N LEU A 691 -14.74 28.37 -3.60
CA LEU A 691 -15.91 28.48 -4.48
C LEU A 691 -15.87 29.82 -5.22
N PHE A 692 -16.36 29.81 -6.47
CA PHE A 692 -16.26 30.96 -7.38
C PHE A 692 -16.80 32.28 -6.79
N ASP A 693 -17.74 32.20 -5.85
CA ASP A 693 -18.44 33.30 -5.20
C ASP A 693 -17.85 33.73 -3.84
N ALA A 694 -16.75 33.13 -3.37
CA ALA A 694 -16.09 33.46 -2.11
C ALA A 694 -14.70 34.10 -2.34
N PRO A 695 -14.60 35.45 -2.45
CA PRO A 695 -13.35 36.14 -2.79
C PRO A 695 -12.34 36.26 -1.63
N THR A 696 -12.69 35.83 -0.41
CA THR A 696 -11.80 35.92 0.74
C THR A 696 -10.76 34.81 0.65
N ILE A 697 -9.48 35.16 0.50
CA ILE A 697 -8.35 34.23 0.68
C ILE A 697 -8.49 33.59 2.07
N ALA A 698 -8.82 32.31 2.13
CA ALA A 698 -8.77 31.55 3.36
C ALA A 698 -7.32 31.58 3.84
N PRO A 699 -7.06 31.73 5.15
CA PRO A 699 -5.70 31.67 5.69
C PRO A 699 -5.07 30.26 5.59
N ASP A 700 -5.79 29.33 4.96
CA ASP A 700 -5.52 27.92 4.98
C ASP A 700 -4.34 27.50 4.10
N ALA A 701 -3.98 26.26 4.32
CA ALA A 701 -2.74 25.66 3.93
C ALA A 701 -2.67 25.40 2.39
N SER A 702 -1.57 25.80 1.73
CA SER A 702 -1.39 25.78 0.27
C SER A 702 -0.31 24.81 -0.18
N ASN A 703 -0.73 23.61 -0.60
CA ASN A 703 0.18 22.55 -1.01
C ASN A 703 -0.27 21.82 -2.29
N ILE A 704 0.70 21.10 -2.87
CA ILE A 704 0.51 20.22 -4.02
C ILE A 704 0.69 18.78 -3.54
N ARG A 705 -0.31 17.95 -3.80
CA ARG A 705 -0.38 16.56 -3.36
C ARG A 705 -0.22 15.62 -4.55
N ARG A 706 0.43 14.48 -4.33
CA ARG A 706 0.47 13.36 -5.29
C ARG A 706 -0.24 12.17 -4.68
N ILE A 707 -1.16 11.57 -5.44
CA ILE A 707 -1.74 10.26 -5.17
C ILE A 707 -1.05 9.26 -6.08
N GLU A 708 -0.34 8.31 -5.48
CA GLU A 708 0.40 7.28 -6.20
C GLU A 708 -0.54 6.24 -6.81
N ALA A 709 -0.31 5.93 -8.08
CA ALA A 709 -1.07 4.93 -8.82
C ALA A 709 -0.96 3.54 -8.16
N GLY A 710 -2.08 2.83 -8.07
CA GLY A 710 -2.16 1.46 -7.52
C GLY A 710 -2.13 1.36 -5.99
N THR A 711 -1.54 2.33 -5.28
CA THR A 711 -1.49 2.32 -3.81
C THR A 711 -2.46 3.29 -3.16
N ASN A 712 -2.94 4.31 -3.88
CA ASN A 712 -3.69 5.45 -3.35
C ASN A 712 -2.97 6.17 -2.19
N LYS A 713 -1.64 6.06 -2.13
CA LYS A 713 -0.82 6.78 -1.16
C LYS A 713 -0.77 8.26 -1.52
N VAL A 714 -1.27 9.11 -0.63
CA VAL A 714 -1.22 10.56 -0.75
C VAL A 714 0.01 11.09 -0.06
N THR A 715 0.79 11.90 -0.77
CA THR A 715 2.00 12.56 -0.26
C THR A 715 1.99 14.04 -0.62
N THR A 716 2.48 14.88 0.28
CA THR A 716 2.74 16.30 0.00
C THR A 716 4.07 16.40 -0.76
N ILE A 717 4.01 16.83 -2.03
CA ILE A 717 5.21 16.93 -2.87
C ILE A 717 5.81 18.33 -2.91
N ALA A 718 5.01 19.37 -2.61
CA ALA A 718 5.44 20.75 -2.51
C ALA A 718 4.46 21.60 -1.70
N GLY A 719 4.92 22.69 -1.11
CA GLY A 719 4.06 23.61 -0.36
C GLY A 719 3.94 23.28 1.12
N THR A 720 3.33 24.19 1.87
CA THR A 720 3.22 24.11 3.34
C THR A 720 1.90 24.71 3.81
N ALA A 721 1.63 24.63 5.11
CA ALA A 721 0.48 25.26 5.73
C ALA A 721 0.54 26.78 5.81
N VAL A 722 1.67 27.37 5.43
CA VAL A 722 1.87 28.82 5.40
C VAL A 722 1.84 29.31 3.96
N GLN A 723 0.90 30.21 3.68
CA GLN A 723 0.80 30.86 2.37
C GLN A 723 2.02 31.72 2.05
N GLY A 724 2.28 31.93 0.77
CA GLY A 724 3.37 32.76 0.25
C GLY A 724 3.80 32.31 -1.15
N TYR A 725 4.90 32.85 -1.66
CA TYR A 725 5.39 32.55 -3.01
C TYR A 725 6.86 32.11 -3.03
N LEU A 726 7.40 31.69 -1.88
CA LEU A 726 8.80 31.29 -1.76
C LEU A 726 9.11 30.12 -2.72
N ASP A 727 10.15 30.27 -3.51
CA ASP A 727 10.75 29.18 -4.31
C ASP A 727 11.64 28.31 -3.40
N GLY A 728 11.79 27.03 -3.72
CA GLY A 728 12.56 26.10 -2.90
C GLY A 728 12.19 24.65 -3.11
N SER A 729 12.77 23.77 -2.30
CA SER A 729 12.56 22.32 -2.42
C SER A 729 11.39 21.85 -1.55
N GLY A 730 10.50 21.04 -2.11
CA GLY A 730 9.39 20.38 -1.43
C GLY A 730 8.56 21.35 -0.59
N THR A 731 8.47 21.08 0.71
CA THR A 731 7.67 21.84 1.67
C THR A 731 8.29 23.18 2.09
N VAL A 732 9.51 23.49 1.65
CA VAL A 732 10.11 24.83 1.81
C VAL A 732 9.44 25.84 0.88
N ALA A 733 9.05 25.40 -0.32
CA ALA A 733 8.33 26.24 -1.25
C ALA A 733 6.95 26.62 -0.67
N LYS A 734 6.47 27.82 -0.98
CA LYS A 734 5.16 28.32 -0.57
C LYS A 734 4.31 28.65 -1.78
N PHE A 735 3.01 28.42 -1.65
CA PHE A 735 1.97 28.82 -2.61
C PHE A 735 0.91 29.63 -1.88
N THR A 736 0.06 30.34 -2.63
CA THR A 736 -1.11 31.03 -2.09
C THR A 736 -2.29 30.69 -2.99
N VAL A 737 -3.14 29.76 -2.53
CA VAL A 737 -4.37 29.34 -3.21
C VAL A 737 -4.09 28.76 -4.61
N PRO A 738 -3.24 27.72 -4.76
CA PRO A 738 -2.93 27.16 -6.08
C PRO A 738 -4.17 26.50 -6.72
N THR A 739 -4.46 26.83 -7.98
CA THR A 739 -5.62 26.30 -8.71
C THR A 739 -5.21 25.37 -9.85
N GLY A 740 -5.06 25.89 -11.07
CA GLY A 740 -4.77 25.09 -12.26
C GLY A 740 -3.48 24.30 -12.09
N ILE A 741 -3.49 23.04 -12.49
CA ILE A 741 -2.33 22.15 -12.47
C ILE A 741 -2.30 21.35 -13.77
N THR A 742 -1.11 21.13 -14.31
CA THR A 742 -0.91 20.26 -15.47
C THR A 742 0.46 19.59 -15.40
N VAL A 743 0.57 18.39 -15.98
CA VAL A 743 1.83 17.65 -16.09
C VAL A 743 2.26 17.66 -17.56
N ALA A 744 3.43 18.24 -17.84
CA ALA A 744 4.02 18.25 -19.16
C ALA A 744 4.54 16.84 -19.55
N PRO A 745 4.73 16.54 -20.86
CA PRO A 745 5.25 15.24 -21.31
C PRO A 745 6.58 14.81 -20.67
N GLY A 746 7.41 15.76 -20.26
CA GLY A 746 8.68 15.50 -19.54
C GLY A 746 8.54 15.38 -18.01
N GLY A 747 7.33 15.23 -17.47
CA GLY A 747 7.06 15.09 -16.03
C GLY A 747 7.13 16.40 -15.22
N THR A 748 7.47 17.53 -15.85
CA THR A 748 7.40 18.85 -15.20
C THR A 748 5.95 19.21 -14.89
N ILE A 749 5.68 19.67 -13.68
CA ILE A 749 4.34 20.10 -13.27
C ILE A 749 4.29 21.63 -13.29
N TYR A 750 3.26 22.20 -13.90
CA TYR A 750 2.99 23.65 -13.86
C TYR A 750 1.75 23.94 -13.05
N ILE A 751 1.84 24.94 -12.17
CA ILE A 751 0.80 25.34 -11.23
C ILE A 751 0.42 26.81 -11.47
N VAL A 752 -0.87 27.10 -11.49
CA VAL A 752 -1.39 28.47 -11.36
C VAL A 752 -1.44 28.80 -9.87
N ASP A 753 -0.51 29.61 -9.42
CA ASP A 753 -0.43 30.10 -8.05
C ASP A 753 -1.25 31.38 -7.93
N LYS A 754 -2.57 31.18 -7.81
CA LYS A 754 -3.62 32.14 -8.14
C LYS A 754 -3.43 33.49 -7.46
N ALA A 755 -3.43 33.51 -6.12
CA ALA A 755 -3.36 34.76 -5.36
C ALA A 755 -1.96 35.39 -5.40
N ASN A 756 -0.97 34.64 -5.88
CA ASN A 756 0.37 35.15 -6.17
C ASN A 756 0.54 35.61 -7.61
N HIS A 757 -0.48 35.59 -8.47
CA HIS A 757 -0.43 36.01 -9.89
C HIS A 757 0.76 35.42 -10.68
N ARG A 758 1.10 34.15 -10.41
CA ARG A 758 2.27 33.46 -10.94
C ARG A 758 1.92 32.11 -11.52
N ILE A 759 2.72 31.68 -12.49
CA ILE A 759 2.83 30.28 -12.87
C ILE A 759 4.08 29.73 -12.19
N ARG A 760 3.92 28.66 -11.43
CA ARG A 760 5.01 27.96 -10.74
C ARG A 760 5.34 26.68 -11.48
N LYS A 761 6.60 26.28 -11.44
CA LYS A 761 7.12 25.06 -12.04
C LYS A 761 7.67 24.17 -10.95
N ILE A 762 7.29 22.89 -10.97
CA ILE A 762 7.78 21.86 -10.07
C ILE A 762 8.50 20.81 -10.92
N VAL A 763 9.74 20.51 -10.56
CA VAL A 763 10.57 19.49 -11.20
C VAL A 763 10.94 18.44 -10.16
N SER A 764 10.69 17.17 -10.49
CA SER A 764 11.19 16.05 -9.71
C SER A 764 12.65 15.72 -10.11
N PRO A 765 13.48 15.23 -9.18
CA PRO A 765 14.87 14.85 -9.47
C PRO A 765 15.05 13.84 -10.60
#